data_AF-A0A9E0F4C1-F1
#
_entry.id   AF-A0A9E0F4C1-F1
#
_cell.length_a   1.000
_cell.length_b   1.000
_cell.length_c   1.000
_cell.angle_alpha   90.00
_cell.angle_beta   90.00
_cell.angle_gamma   90.00
#
_symmetry.space_group_name_H-M   'P 1'
#
loop_
_entity.id
_entity.type
_entity.pdbx_description
1 polymer ?
#
loop_
_entity_poly.entity_id
_entity_poly.type
_entity_poly.pdbx_seq_one_letter_code
_entity_poly.pdbx_strand_id
1 'polypeptide(L)'
;MKYTIIFVFTLFSLSLHGQTFQQAFKGGSTSNDFARSVVVDKSNYIYIAGIYSGSMTLGVAPNQVTLNTSGGNDVFLAKYKPCGVELVWAVKIGSSGDDRSIYQKLQLAVDSLANVYLAGAFEATATFTSRTGGAVTRTSRGNKDYFLVKYDSSGTRTWVQNGGGGSLDLAHSVDVDINGNVYLTGTFADTGVLFFTNPTGAGASISKNSSSIYEDIFVAKYNSAGVLQWVNTAGGGQADVSTGINVDNSGNVYVCGIYGYNSSSATFGAFTINNNFSWGAFIAKLNASGNWVWVQNAGSGAAADEYAWGVYEKNNLIYLVGNFTSTTTFTSRTGPAINMSSVGGNDGYIIKFDSAGKIINWRKDGLAGEDMIQDVIMFDDKSLLITGMFNSGSKVGNINLSTSGGYDVFFARFDTSLINTNTVLKGGGAGDDFGYDIAADVNGRPVVVGQFSGTSSFGVSNISATGGSDFFCTKADISLVQPLALNPGPFAICPGDSVRLVVKDSTMAGSFSWLRNGALISGQNQFFYYAKSIGQYRFVRTQCGMSDTSAVINVTPQNILANAGPDKSILIGDSVLLSGTGTPLSSYHWSPSATLSDSALLGPYAKPSVTTKYVLRVTNGGCVAYDTVWVYVNSGTCEECSQVYQVNDSLVLCYLFNGDANDLSGNNNNGSVNGATLTTDRFGITNSAYSFDGVDDYIEVPNSTSISSPAARLTTVFWVQVNGWSNQFGVNYASILSKSNSATNCQYRVSLKDNGVSVINNGKYWDFNGTGISLNTWYHIAVVFNNNTSSYYVNGVYAGQSTSPGTFSFNSGNSMYIGRDDPGTTDYFGGKVDELRVFARALSAAEVMQLYSRSFTQFANAGTDTSVCAGDSIRLTASGGITHAWYPQQGLSDTTGQTPFVKPNQNRTYVLKAKRGTCIDLDTVSVTYIPVGVNAGSDTSICPGKSVQLNATGTGVIEWRTSSALNDSTVANPIALP
;
A
#
# COMPACT_ATOMS: atom_id res chain seq x y z
N MET A 1 11.74 23.96 -37.31
CA MET A 1 10.93 24.85 -36.46
C MET A 1 10.84 24.24 -35.08
N LYS A 2 11.43 24.89 -34.07
CA LYS A 2 11.40 24.42 -32.67
C LYS A 2 10.08 24.88 -32.04
N TYR A 3 9.28 23.95 -31.56
CA TYR A 3 8.11 24.24 -30.72
C TYR A 3 8.56 24.31 -29.27
N THR A 4 8.40 25.47 -28.65
CA THR A 4 8.59 25.68 -27.21
C THR A 4 7.29 25.28 -26.51
N ILE A 5 7.33 24.19 -25.74
CA ILE A 5 6.25 23.78 -24.84
C ILE A 5 6.37 24.63 -23.57
N ILE A 6 5.40 25.51 -23.32
CA ILE A 6 5.27 26.27 -22.07
C ILE A 6 4.51 25.38 -21.08
N PHE A 7 5.20 24.87 -20.06
CA PHE A 7 4.55 24.29 -18.88
C PHE A 7 4.01 25.45 -18.02
N VAL A 8 2.69 25.61 -17.98
CA VAL A 8 2.02 26.43 -16.97
C VAL A 8 1.96 25.60 -15.69
N PHE A 9 2.88 25.86 -14.75
CA PHE A 9 2.73 25.40 -13.37
C PHE A 9 1.66 26.27 -12.71
N THR A 10 0.44 25.75 -12.55
CA THR A 10 -0.50 26.27 -11.57
C THR A 10 0.03 25.92 -10.18
N LEU A 11 0.59 26.91 -9.48
CA LEU A 11 0.87 26.83 -8.06
C LEU A 11 -0.45 26.57 -7.31
N PHE A 12 -0.67 25.33 -6.88
CA PHE A 12 -1.61 25.08 -5.79
C PHE A 12 -0.95 25.55 -4.50
N SER A 13 -1.58 26.50 -3.83
CA SER A 13 -1.31 26.79 -2.43
C SER A 13 -1.63 25.55 -1.61
N LEU A 14 -0.60 24.78 -1.24
CA LEU A 14 -0.65 24.09 0.04
C LEU A 14 -0.85 25.20 1.08
N SER A 15 -1.97 25.20 1.80
CA SER A 15 -2.02 25.88 3.08
C SER A 15 -1.04 25.14 3.99
N LEU A 16 0.22 25.57 4.01
CA LEU A 16 1.06 25.36 5.17
C LEU A 16 0.25 25.95 6.33
N HIS A 17 -0.26 25.10 7.22
CA HIS A 17 -0.71 25.58 8.51
C HIS A 17 0.53 26.19 9.16
N GLY A 18 0.52 27.51 9.36
CA GLY A 18 1.61 28.18 10.06
C GLY A 18 1.73 27.57 11.46
N GLN A 19 2.96 27.28 11.88
CA GLN A 19 3.28 26.89 13.25
C GLN A 19 2.82 28.04 14.17
N THR A 20 1.74 27.85 14.92
CA THR A 20 1.09 28.92 15.68
C THR A 20 0.58 28.42 17.03
N PHE A 21 0.54 29.30 18.01
CA PHE A 21 -0.25 29.08 19.22
C PHE A 21 -1.75 29.13 18.87
N GLN A 22 -2.53 28.18 19.38
CA GLN A 22 -3.97 28.09 19.12
C GLN A 22 -4.74 29.05 20.02
N GLN A 23 -4.60 28.83 21.32
CA GLN A 23 -5.29 29.57 22.37
C GLN A 23 -4.48 29.48 23.65
N ALA A 24 -4.20 30.63 24.24
CA ALA A 24 -3.74 30.73 25.62
C ALA A 24 -4.92 31.14 26.50
N PHE A 25 -5.04 30.51 27.66
CA PHE A 25 -5.98 30.91 28.70
C PHE A 25 -5.26 30.99 30.03
N LYS A 26 -5.89 31.68 30.99
CA LYS A 26 -5.31 31.94 32.30
C LYS A 26 -6.26 31.55 33.42
N GLY A 27 -5.71 31.47 34.62
CA GLY A 27 -6.44 31.63 35.87
C GLY A 27 -5.52 32.30 36.88
N GLY A 28 -6.12 32.94 37.87
CA GLY A 28 -5.35 33.70 38.84
C GLY A 28 -6.21 34.58 39.74
N SER A 29 -5.52 35.34 40.56
CA SER A 29 -6.00 36.22 41.61
C SER A 29 -5.34 37.60 41.44
N THR A 30 -5.35 38.42 42.49
CA THR A 30 -4.54 39.65 42.53
C THR A 30 -3.12 39.39 43.03
N SER A 31 -2.84 38.20 43.53
CA SER A 31 -1.55 37.77 44.09
C SER A 31 -0.79 36.91 43.07
N ASN A 32 0.20 36.13 43.51
CA ASN A 32 0.98 35.30 42.60
C ASN A 32 0.41 33.87 42.56
N ASP A 33 0.12 33.39 41.35
CA ASP A 33 -0.49 32.11 41.04
C ASP A 33 0.28 31.42 39.92
N PHE A 34 0.47 30.10 40.03
CA PHE A 34 1.36 29.35 39.16
C PHE A 34 0.73 28.02 38.78
N ALA A 35 0.74 27.66 37.49
CA ALA A 35 0.48 26.29 37.06
C ALA A 35 1.83 25.58 36.97
N ARG A 36 2.00 24.53 37.79
CA ARG A 36 3.27 23.83 37.95
C ARG A 36 3.33 22.51 37.20
N SER A 37 2.18 21.91 36.92
CA SER A 37 2.13 20.68 36.16
C SER A 37 0.88 20.55 35.30
N VAL A 38 1.04 19.88 34.17
CA VAL A 38 -0.02 19.55 33.23
C VAL A 38 0.08 18.11 32.75
N VAL A 39 -1.06 17.42 32.68
CA VAL A 39 -1.17 16.12 32.00
C VAL A 39 -2.41 16.10 31.11
N VAL A 40 -2.36 15.29 30.05
CA VAL A 40 -3.48 15.12 29.11
C VAL A 40 -3.87 13.65 29.08
N ASP A 41 -5.15 13.35 29.31
CA ASP A 41 -5.64 11.97 29.22
C ASP A 41 -5.86 11.52 27.77
N LYS A 42 -6.10 10.22 27.57
CA LYS A 42 -6.36 9.63 26.24
C LYS A 42 -7.61 10.18 25.54
N SER A 43 -8.50 10.85 26.28
CA SER A 43 -9.68 11.55 25.73
C SER A 43 -9.40 13.04 25.46
N ASN A 44 -8.13 13.45 25.57
CA ASN A 44 -7.62 14.82 25.42
C ASN A 44 -8.07 15.81 26.50
N TYR A 45 -8.65 15.38 27.63
CA TYR A 45 -8.90 16.33 28.71
C TYR A 45 -7.58 16.75 29.35
N ILE A 46 -7.52 18.03 29.71
CA ILE A 46 -6.31 18.67 30.24
C ILE A 46 -6.49 18.81 31.74
N TYR A 47 -5.52 18.33 32.52
CA TYR A 47 -5.49 18.49 33.96
C TYR A 47 -4.33 19.40 34.32
N ILE A 48 -4.61 20.43 35.11
CA ILE A 48 -3.63 21.43 35.51
C ILE A 48 -3.64 21.48 37.03
N ALA A 49 -2.44 21.42 37.61
CA ALA A 49 -2.25 21.64 39.03
C ALA A 49 -1.26 22.76 39.25
N GLY A 50 -1.47 23.47 40.35
CA GLY A 50 -0.70 24.66 40.64
C GLY A 50 -0.91 25.17 42.04
N ILE A 51 -0.27 26.29 42.32
CA ILE A 51 -0.25 26.95 43.62
C ILE A 51 -0.88 28.32 43.43
N TYR A 52 -1.73 28.74 44.34
CA TYR A 52 -2.44 30.01 44.25
C TYR A 52 -2.55 30.69 45.62
N SER A 53 -2.74 32.01 45.61
CA SER A 53 -2.94 32.81 46.82
C SER A 53 -4.22 33.66 46.73
N GLY A 54 -4.86 33.92 47.87
CA GLY A 54 -6.09 34.71 47.91
C GLY A 54 -7.29 34.04 47.22
N SER A 55 -7.99 34.77 46.36
CA SER A 55 -9.22 34.34 45.68
C SER A 55 -8.98 34.15 44.19
N MET A 56 -8.61 32.94 43.78
CA MET A 56 -8.34 32.60 42.39
C MET A 56 -9.62 32.23 41.64
N THR A 57 -9.75 32.72 40.40
CA THR A 57 -10.86 32.36 39.52
C THR A 57 -10.37 31.52 38.33
N LEU A 58 -11.06 30.40 38.09
CA LEU A 58 -10.76 29.42 37.04
C LEU A 58 -11.91 29.31 36.03
N GLY A 59 -11.56 29.22 34.75
CA GLY A 59 -12.52 29.03 33.66
C GLY A 59 -13.30 30.30 33.31
N VAL A 60 -14.24 30.15 32.39
CA VAL A 60 -15.12 31.22 31.89
C VAL A 60 -16.58 30.84 32.11
N ALA A 61 -17.47 31.84 32.18
CA ALA A 61 -18.90 31.61 32.30
C ALA A 61 -19.43 30.71 31.17
N PRO A 62 -20.38 29.79 31.43
CA PRO A 62 -21.10 29.57 32.70
C PRO A 62 -20.40 28.64 33.71
N ASN A 63 -19.27 28.02 33.35
CA ASN A 63 -18.61 26.99 34.18
C ASN A 63 -17.45 27.53 35.03
N GLN A 64 -17.50 28.81 35.40
CA GLN A 64 -16.45 29.45 36.19
C GLN A 64 -16.49 28.98 37.66
N VAL A 65 -15.32 28.77 38.26
CA VAL A 65 -15.17 28.38 39.67
C VAL A 65 -14.20 29.33 40.37
N THR A 66 -14.56 29.81 41.56
CA THR A 66 -13.68 30.60 42.42
C THR A 66 -13.20 29.75 43.60
N LEU A 67 -11.88 29.69 43.78
CA LEU A 67 -11.23 29.00 44.89
C LEU A 67 -10.59 30.04 45.81
N ASN A 68 -10.90 29.96 47.11
CA ASN A 68 -10.28 30.79 48.13
C ASN A 68 -9.25 29.97 48.90
N THR A 69 -8.11 30.57 49.24
CA THR A 69 -7.13 29.92 50.13
C THR A 69 -7.70 29.73 51.53
N SER A 70 -7.13 28.79 52.26
CA SER A 70 -7.47 28.49 53.66
C SER A 70 -6.48 29.14 54.64
N GLY A 71 -5.43 29.76 54.09
CA GLY A 71 -4.33 30.43 54.78
C GLY A 71 -3.41 31.10 53.77
N GLY A 72 -2.15 30.65 53.73
CA GLY A 72 -1.12 31.09 52.80
C GLY A 72 -1.38 30.67 51.35
N ASN A 73 -0.37 30.11 50.67
CA ASN A 73 -0.60 29.57 49.33
C ASN A 73 -1.23 28.16 49.45
N ASP A 74 -2.31 27.91 48.71
CA ASP A 74 -2.96 26.60 48.62
C ASP A 74 -2.69 25.97 47.23
N VAL A 75 -2.96 24.67 47.11
CA VAL A 75 -2.84 23.92 45.86
C VAL A 75 -4.22 23.79 45.18
N PHE A 76 -4.25 23.94 43.85
CA PHE A 76 -5.42 23.62 43.04
C PHE A 76 -5.16 22.44 42.10
N LEU A 77 -6.24 21.74 41.73
CA LEU A 77 -6.29 20.81 40.62
C LEU A 77 -7.55 21.10 39.80
N ALA A 78 -7.40 21.32 38.50
CA ALA A 78 -8.47 21.65 37.59
C ALA A 78 -8.45 20.77 36.35
N LYS A 79 -9.63 20.34 35.91
CA LYS A 79 -9.85 19.61 34.65
C LYS A 79 -10.53 20.51 33.64
N TYR A 80 -9.97 20.59 32.45
CA TYR A 80 -10.50 21.34 31.31
C TYR A 80 -10.82 20.40 30.16
N LYS A 81 -11.79 20.81 29.34
CA LYS A 81 -12.08 20.12 28.07
C LYS A 81 -10.89 20.20 27.10
N PRO A 82 -10.84 19.36 26.05
CA PRO A 82 -9.72 19.33 25.09
C PRO A 82 -9.34 20.64 24.40
N CYS A 83 -10.21 21.65 24.41
CA CYS A 83 -9.94 22.99 23.87
C CYS A 83 -9.37 23.98 24.91
N GLY A 84 -9.18 23.57 26.16
CA GLY A 84 -8.48 24.36 27.19
C GLY A 84 -9.32 25.39 27.94
N VAL A 85 -10.21 26.14 27.29
CA VAL A 85 -10.94 27.24 27.98
C VAL A 85 -12.11 26.81 28.87
N GLU A 86 -12.76 25.69 28.55
CA GLU A 86 -13.96 25.26 29.26
C GLU A 86 -13.60 24.35 30.44
N LEU A 87 -13.78 24.88 31.65
CA LEU A 87 -13.57 24.15 32.89
C LEU A 87 -14.65 23.06 33.07
N VAL A 88 -14.23 21.87 33.48
CA VAL A 88 -15.11 20.73 33.80
C VAL A 88 -15.35 20.65 35.31
N TRP A 89 -14.27 20.72 36.08
CA TRP A 89 -14.29 20.79 37.55
C TRP A 89 -12.95 21.31 38.08
N ALA A 90 -12.96 21.84 39.29
CA ALA A 90 -11.75 22.17 40.04
C ALA A 90 -11.92 21.80 41.52
N VAL A 91 -10.82 21.44 42.17
CA VAL A 91 -10.73 21.13 43.60
C VAL A 91 -9.54 21.87 44.21
N LYS A 92 -9.61 22.10 45.52
CA LYS A 92 -8.50 22.68 46.30
C LYS A 92 -7.94 21.70 47.34
N ILE A 93 -6.67 21.86 47.63
CA ILE A 93 -5.96 21.22 48.74
C ILE A 93 -5.26 22.35 49.49
N GLY A 94 -5.60 22.55 50.76
CA GLY A 94 -5.09 23.72 51.47
C GLY A 94 -5.17 23.60 52.98
N SER A 95 -4.24 24.25 53.67
CA SER A 95 -4.14 24.36 55.12
C SER A 95 -4.22 25.83 55.58
N SER A 96 -4.13 26.07 56.89
CA SER A 96 -3.95 27.42 57.41
C SER A 96 -2.53 27.97 57.21
N GLY A 97 -1.57 27.11 56.86
CA GLY A 97 -0.17 27.45 56.63
C GLY A 97 0.13 27.79 55.17
N ASP A 98 1.41 27.77 54.80
CA ASP A 98 1.83 27.93 53.40
C ASP A 98 2.14 26.56 52.77
N ASP A 99 1.27 26.09 51.88
CA ASP A 99 1.45 24.78 51.22
C ASP A 99 2.40 24.85 50.00
N ARG A 100 3.03 26.01 49.75
CA ARG A 100 4.12 26.17 48.78
C ARG A 100 5.48 25.90 49.40
N SER A 101 6.35 25.14 48.72
CA SER A 101 7.79 25.13 49.03
C SER A 101 8.61 25.70 47.87
N ILE A 102 9.66 26.47 48.18
CA ILE A 102 10.55 27.07 47.17
C ILE A 102 11.37 26.02 46.41
N TYR A 103 11.62 24.86 47.03
CA TYR A 103 12.37 23.76 46.44
C TYR A 103 11.47 22.69 45.78
N GLN A 104 10.15 22.88 45.80
CA GLN A 104 9.20 21.87 45.33
C GLN A 104 8.74 22.08 43.88
N LYS A 105 8.82 21.01 43.09
CA LYS A 105 8.01 20.79 41.88
C LYS A 105 6.71 20.10 42.30
N LEU A 106 5.54 20.70 42.00
CA LEU A 106 4.23 20.08 42.20
C LEU A 106 3.89 19.34 40.90
N GLN A 107 3.66 18.03 40.94
CA GLN A 107 3.56 17.21 39.73
C GLN A 107 2.27 16.39 39.64
N LEU A 108 1.76 16.26 38.41
CA LEU A 108 0.66 15.38 38.04
C LEU A 108 1.13 14.14 37.28
N ALA A 109 0.37 13.06 37.45
CA ALA A 109 0.38 11.89 36.58
C ALA A 109 -1.07 11.47 36.26
N VAL A 110 -1.29 10.85 35.10
CA VAL A 110 -2.61 10.33 34.71
C VAL A 110 -2.48 8.91 34.20
N ASP A 111 -3.35 8.01 34.70
CA ASP A 111 -3.36 6.62 34.24
C ASP A 111 -4.24 6.40 33.01
N SER A 112 -4.20 5.18 32.47
CA SER A 112 -4.96 4.79 31.29
C SER A 112 -6.49 4.83 31.47
N LEU A 113 -6.98 4.91 32.72
CA LEU A 113 -8.39 5.03 33.09
C LEU A 113 -8.78 6.49 33.39
N ALA A 114 -7.89 7.45 33.12
CA ALA A 114 -8.06 8.86 33.42
C ALA A 114 -8.22 9.18 34.92
N ASN A 115 -7.67 8.35 35.81
CA ASN A 115 -7.44 8.78 37.19
C ASN A 115 -6.19 9.66 37.25
N VAL A 116 -6.26 10.72 38.04
CA VAL A 116 -5.19 11.71 38.19
C VAL A 116 -4.59 11.62 39.58
N TYR A 117 -3.26 11.62 39.60
CA TYR A 117 -2.44 11.57 40.80
C TYR A 117 -1.72 12.90 40.93
N LEU A 118 -1.79 13.50 42.11
CA LEU A 118 -1.11 14.76 42.42
C LEU A 118 -0.23 14.55 43.64
N ALA A 119 1.04 14.95 43.50
CA ALA A 119 2.03 14.91 44.54
C ALA A 119 2.51 16.32 44.88
N GLY A 120 2.59 16.62 46.16
CA GLY A 120 2.98 17.93 46.68
C GLY A 120 3.33 17.87 48.16
N ALA A 121 3.29 19.01 48.83
CA ALA A 121 3.51 19.13 50.27
C ALA A 121 2.47 20.06 50.88
N PHE A 122 2.33 19.99 52.19
CA PHE A 122 1.41 20.82 52.93
C PHE A 122 1.95 21.09 54.34
N GLU A 123 1.53 22.22 54.90
CA GLU A 123 1.80 22.59 56.29
C GLU A 123 0.57 22.33 57.17
N ALA A 124 0.76 22.24 58.49
CA ALA A 124 -0.35 22.19 59.45
C ALA A 124 -1.38 21.09 59.12
N THR A 125 -2.68 21.40 59.15
CA THR A 125 -3.76 20.47 58.76
C THR A 125 -4.36 20.88 57.42
N ALA A 126 -4.01 20.14 56.37
CA ALA A 126 -4.55 20.36 55.03
C ALA A 126 -5.88 19.63 54.82
N THR A 127 -6.80 20.33 54.16
CA THR A 127 -8.10 19.81 53.72
C THR A 127 -8.03 19.49 52.24
N PHE A 128 -8.20 18.22 51.90
CA PHE A 128 -8.31 17.72 50.54
C PHE A 128 -9.79 17.73 50.17
N THR A 129 -10.21 18.64 49.29
CA THR A 129 -11.60 18.68 48.84
C THR A 129 -11.89 17.59 47.80
N SER A 130 -13.14 17.41 47.42
CA SER A 130 -13.57 16.48 46.38
C SER A 130 -14.82 17.02 45.71
N ARG A 131 -15.02 16.74 44.43
CA ARG A 131 -16.25 17.15 43.74
C ARG A 131 -17.48 16.48 44.33
N THR A 132 -17.36 15.20 44.70
CA THR A 132 -18.38 14.44 45.43
C THR A 132 -17.73 13.61 46.54
N GLY A 133 -18.47 13.24 47.60
CA GLY A 133 -17.93 12.36 48.66
C GLY A 133 -17.18 13.05 49.81
N GLY A 134 -17.37 14.35 50.02
CA GLY A 134 -16.87 15.08 51.20
C GLY A 134 -15.35 15.34 51.22
N ALA A 135 -14.90 16.24 52.09
CA ALA A 135 -13.49 16.54 52.28
C ALA A 135 -12.83 15.57 53.30
N VAL A 136 -11.52 15.35 53.17
CA VAL A 136 -10.71 14.62 54.17
C VAL A 136 -9.55 15.51 54.57
N THR A 137 -9.16 15.46 55.85
CA THR A 137 -8.02 16.21 56.37
C THR A 137 -6.82 15.31 56.63
N ARG A 138 -5.60 15.87 56.47
CA ARG A 138 -4.34 15.28 56.93
C ARG A 138 -3.55 16.34 57.69
N THR A 139 -2.81 15.90 58.71
CA THR A 139 -2.01 16.78 59.56
C THR A 139 -0.53 16.45 59.38
N SER A 140 0.26 17.48 59.15
CA SER A 140 1.72 17.44 59.07
C SER A 140 2.31 17.08 60.44
N ARG A 141 3.35 16.25 60.46
CA ARG A 141 4.10 15.88 61.67
C ARG A 141 5.23 16.86 61.98
N GLY A 142 5.62 17.66 60.99
CA GLY A 142 6.69 18.65 61.09
C GLY A 142 6.32 19.95 60.39
N ASN A 143 7.32 20.60 59.79
CA ASN A 143 7.15 21.86 59.09
C ASN A 143 6.24 21.66 57.86
N LYS A 144 6.68 20.85 56.90
CA LYS A 144 5.84 20.45 55.76
C LYS A 144 6.04 18.99 55.48
N ASP A 145 4.94 18.29 55.24
CA ASP A 145 4.89 16.88 54.93
C ASP A 145 4.44 16.67 53.49
N TYR A 146 4.89 15.59 52.86
CA TYR A 146 4.46 15.28 51.50
C TYR A 146 3.02 14.75 51.51
N PHE A 147 2.32 14.97 50.39
CA PHE A 147 1.07 14.27 50.09
C PHE A 147 1.12 13.61 48.71
N LEU A 148 0.33 12.56 48.56
CA LEU A 148 -0.02 11.91 47.31
C LEU A 148 -1.53 11.64 47.31
N VAL A 149 -2.25 12.21 46.35
CA VAL A 149 -3.70 12.08 46.27
C VAL A 149 -4.12 11.57 44.89
N LYS A 150 -5.14 10.70 44.87
CA LYS A 150 -5.76 10.19 43.65
C LYS A 150 -7.19 10.70 43.51
N TYR A 151 -7.49 11.29 42.35
CA TYR A 151 -8.84 11.63 41.90
C TYR A 151 -9.23 10.77 40.71
N ASP A 152 -10.50 10.37 40.62
CA ASP A 152 -11.02 9.78 39.39
C ASP A 152 -11.28 10.87 38.31
N SER A 153 -11.65 10.42 37.11
CA SER A 153 -11.91 11.31 35.97
C SER A 153 -13.08 12.30 36.19
N SER A 154 -13.95 12.04 37.18
CA SER A 154 -15.08 12.89 37.55
C SER A 154 -14.71 14.00 38.53
N GLY A 155 -13.53 13.93 39.14
CA GLY A 155 -13.07 14.83 40.21
C GLY A 155 -13.39 14.32 41.61
N THR A 156 -13.72 13.03 41.75
CA THR A 156 -13.98 12.41 43.05
C THR A 156 -12.67 11.84 43.61
N ARG A 157 -12.29 12.31 44.80
CA ARG A 157 -11.12 11.86 45.54
C ARG A 157 -11.31 10.41 45.97
N THR A 158 -10.39 9.53 45.61
CA THR A 158 -10.47 8.10 45.92
C THR A 158 -9.65 7.73 47.15
N TRP A 159 -8.44 8.28 47.30
CA TRP A 159 -7.61 8.13 48.49
C TRP A 159 -6.58 9.27 48.61
N VAL A 160 -6.07 9.47 49.83
CA VAL A 160 -4.97 10.39 50.16
C VAL A 160 -3.97 9.64 51.01
N GLN A 161 -2.72 9.59 50.54
CA GLN A 161 -1.56 9.24 51.34
C GLN A 161 -0.77 10.50 51.67
N ASN A 162 -0.11 10.48 52.82
CA ASN A 162 0.83 11.52 53.22
C ASN A 162 1.97 10.87 54.00
N GLY A 163 2.98 11.65 54.29
CA GLY A 163 4.09 11.17 55.08
C GLY A 163 5.10 12.27 55.34
N GLY A 164 5.88 12.08 56.38
CA GLY A 164 6.74 13.11 56.91
C GLY A 164 7.22 12.78 58.30
N GLY A 165 8.18 13.58 58.72
CA GLY A 165 8.90 13.51 59.97
C GLY A 165 8.75 14.80 60.77
N GLY A 166 9.76 15.17 61.56
CA GLY A 166 9.76 16.42 62.32
C GLY A 166 10.17 17.66 61.51
N SER A 167 10.66 17.46 60.27
CA SER A 167 11.34 18.48 59.46
C SER A 167 10.55 18.81 58.19
N LEU A 168 11.26 19.17 57.11
CA LEU A 168 10.73 19.44 55.78
C LEU A 168 10.80 18.15 54.96
N ASP A 169 9.65 17.67 54.50
CA ASP A 169 9.49 16.47 53.69
C ASP A 169 8.61 16.79 52.49
N LEU A 170 9.18 16.70 51.29
CA LEU A 170 8.55 17.19 50.07
C LEU A 170 8.44 16.08 49.04
N ALA A 171 7.27 15.92 48.42
CA ALA A 171 7.18 15.23 47.15
C ALA A 171 7.48 16.20 46.00
N HIS A 172 8.25 15.76 45.02
CA HIS A 172 8.66 16.57 43.87
C HIS A 172 8.10 16.07 42.53
N SER A 173 7.94 14.76 42.37
CA SER A 173 7.47 14.21 41.10
C SER A 173 6.74 12.89 41.31
N VAL A 174 5.75 12.63 40.45
CA VAL A 174 4.93 11.41 40.47
C VAL A 174 4.76 10.90 39.04
N ASP A 175 4.80 9.57 38.88
CA ASP A 175 4.48 8.91 37.62
C ASP A 175 3.69 7.61 37.88
N VAL A 176 3.04 7.07 36.85
CA VAL A 176 2.18 5.89 36.96
C VAL A 176 2.45 4.89 35.84
N ASP A 177 2.63 3.62 36.20
CA ASP A 177 2.86 2.56 35.20
C ASP A 177 1.55 2.09 34.55
N ILE A 178 1.69 1.25 33.52
CA ILE A 178 0.55 0.71 32.76
C ILE A 178 -0.41 -0.14 33.62
N ASN A 179 0.05 -0.67 34.75
CA ASN A 179 -0.76 -1.44 35.70
C ASN A 179 -1.43 -0.55 36.76
N GLY A 180 -1.21 0.77 36.71
CA GLY A 180 -1.73 1.73 37.66
C GLY A 180 -0.96 1.78 38.99
N ASN A 181 0.27 1.24 39.06
CA ASN A 181 1.12 1.49 40.22
C ASN A 181 1.71 2.89 40.13
N VAL A 182 1.77 3.56 41.27
CA VAL A 182 2.16 4.96 41.39
C VAL A 182 3.56 5.04 41.98
N TYR A 183 4.42 5.84 41.37
CA TYR A 183 5.81 6.03 41.78
C TYR A 183 6.00 7.49 42.15
N LEU A 184 6.63 7.74 43.28
CA LEU A 184 6.80 9.05 43.87
C LEU A 184 8.27 9.25 44.20
N THR A 185 8.83 10.41 43.87
CA THR A 185 10.14 10.85 44.39
C THR A 185 9.99 12.15 45.14
N GLY A 186 10.86 12.34 46.12
CA GLY A 186 10.87 13.52 46.95
C GLY A 186 12.16 13.70 47.72
N THR A 187 12.12 14.63 48.66
CA THR A 187 13.18 14.89 49.63
C THR A 187 12.68 14.87 51.06
N PHE A 188 13.58 14.61 51.99
CA PHE A 188 13.31 14.70 53.42
C PHE A 188 14.55 15.16 54.19
N ALA A 189 14.37 16.16 55.07
CA ALA A 189 15.43 16.77 55.88
C ALA A 189 15.49 16.22 57.31
N ASP A 190 14.79 15.12 57.60
CA ASP A 190 14.69 14.61 58.96
C ASP A 190 16.03 14.01 59.44
N THR A 191 16.47 14.40 60.65
CA THR A 191 17.57 13.76 61.38
C THR A 191 17.23 12.34 61.85
N GLY A 192 15.96 11.92 61.72
CA GLY A 192 15.43 10.63 62.14
C GLY A 192 14.85 9.80 61.00
N VAL A 193 13.52 9.69 60.96
CA VAL A 193 12.78 8.67 60.18
C VAL A 193 11.66 9.34 59.40
N LEU A 194 11.62 9.11 58.08
CA LEU A 194 10.51 9.48 57.23
C LEU A 194 9.41 8.41 57.30
N PHE A 195 8.19 8.81 57.64
CA PHE A 195 7.04 7.92 57.75
C PHE A 195 6.14 8.01 56.53
N PHE A 196 5.51 6.89 56.17
CA PHE A 196 4.57 6.79 55.06
C PHE A 196 3.22 6.27 55.58
N THR A 197 2.10 6.74 55.03
CA THR A 197 0.77 6.19 55.34
C THR A 197 0.32 5.12 54.35
N ASN A 198 -0.64 4.31 54.78
CA ASN A 198 -1.44 3.41 53.96
C ASN A 198 -2.94 3.74 54.12
N PRO A 199 -3.83 3.27 53.23
CA PRO A 199 -5.27 3.52 53.33
C PRO A 199 -5.88 3.09 54.68
N THR A 200 -5.31 2.08 55.34
CA THR A 200 -5.77 1.53 56.62
C THR A 200 -5.00 2.04 57.85
N GLY A 201 -4.10 3.03 57.70
CA GLY A 201 -3.37 3.62 58.84
C GLY A 201 -1.90 3.88 58.55
N ALA A 202 -1.02 3.54 59.51
CA ALA A 202 0.42 3.70 59.35
C ALA A 202 0.97 2.72 58.29
N GLY A 203 1.85 3.21 57.43
CA GLY A 203 2.59 2.43 56.46
C GLY A 203 3.99 2.09 56.96
N ALA A 204 4.97 2.08 56.05
CA ALA A 204 6.37 1.85 56.39
C ALA A 204 7.06 3.13 56.87
N SER A 205 8.31 2.99 57.30
CA SER A 205 9.17 4.11 57.65
C SER A 205 10.60 3.82 57.20
N ILE A 206 11.35 4.85 56.81
CA ILE A 206 12.74 4.71 56.37
C ILE A 206 13.62 5.75 57.05
N SER A 207 14.84 5.35 57.40
CA SER A 207 15.83 6.26 57.99
C SER A 207 16.68 6.92 56.90
N LYS A 208 17.18 8.11 57.22
CA LYS A 208 18.14 8.82 56.39
C LYS A 208 19.47 8.05 56.27
N ASN A 209 20.19 8.20 55.16
CA ASN A 209 21.49 7.55 54.95
C ASN A 209 22.63 8.30 55.68
N SER A 210 22.37 9.51 56.17
CA SER A 210 23.31 10.32 56.93
C SER A 210 22.67 10.90 58.20
N SER A 211 23.50 11.26 59.18
CA SER A 211 23.06 11.99 60.38
C SER A 211 22.96 13.51 60.15
N SER A 212 22.95 13.95 58.90
CA SER A 212 22.93 15.37 58.51
C SER A 212 21.51 15.93 58.57
N ILE A 213 21.38 17.24 58.82
CA ILE A 213 20.10 17.98 58.78
C ILE A 213 19.63 18.33 57.37
N TYR A 214 20.49 18.16 56.36
CA TYR A 214 20.16 18.50 54.98
C TYR A 214 19.19 17.49 54.35
N GLU A 215 18.69 17.74 53.16
CA GLU A 215 17.74 16.88 52.46
C GLU A 215 18.40 15.62 51.88
N ASP A 216 17.78 14.44 52.02
CA ASP A 216 18.07 13.23 51.23
C ASP A 216 16.90 12.90 50.30
N ILE A 217 17.15 12.11 49.26
CA ILE A 217 16.16 11.65 48.29
C ILE A 217 15.42 10.44 48.84
N PHE A 218 14.10 10.40 48.66
CA PHE A 218 13.32 9.15 48.76
C PHE A 218 12.62 8.83 47.44
N VAL A 219 12.43 7.53 47.18
CA VAL A 219 11.64 7.00 46.06
C VAL A 219 10.70 5.94 46.61
N ALA A 220 9.41 6.06 46.35
CA ALA A 220 8.38 5.16 46.86
C ALA A 220 7.47 4.63 45.74
N LYS A 221 7.03 3.38 45.86
CA LYS A 221 6.01 2.77 45.00
C LYS A 221 4.76 2.46 45.80
N TYR A 222 3.60 2.83 45.27
CA TYR A 222 2.28 2.46 45.74
C TYR A 222 1.55 1.66 44.66
N ASN A 223 0.63 0.78 45.04
CA ASN A 223 -0.29 0.18 44.08
C ASN A 223 -1.46 1.14 43.76
N SER A 224 -2.34 0.74 42.83
CA SER A 224 -3.49 1.55 42.38
C SER A 224 -4.52 1.87 43.47
N ALA A 225 -4.52 1.09 44.56
CA ALA A 225 -5.35 1.29 45.76
C ALA A 225 -4.68 2.20 46.81
N GLY A 226 -3.47 2.72 46.53
CA GLY A 226 -2.73 3.61 47.42
C GLY A 226 -1.99 2.89 48.54
N VAL A 227 -1.77 1.57 48.44
CA VAL A 227 -0.97 0.79 49.42
C VAL A 227 0.51 0.82 49.03
N LEU A 228 1.37 1.26 49.93
CA LEU A 228 2.82 1.28 49.77
C LEU A 228 3.36 -0.13 49.54
N GLN A 229 4.20 -0.28 48.51
CA GLN A 229 4.84 -1.53 48.10
C GLN A 229 6.30 -1.58 48.54
N TRP A 230 7.05 -0.51 48.30
CA TRP A 230 8.43 -0.35 48.73
C TRP A 230 8.82 1.12 48.78
N VAL A 231 9.90 1.41 49.51
CA VAL A 231 10.56 2.72 49.56
C VAL A 231 12.08 2.50 49.55
N ASN A 232 12.82 3.38 48.87
CA ASN A 232 14.27 3.42 48.90
C ASN A 232 14.75 4.87 49.04
N THR A 233 15.98 5.07 49.52
CA THR A 233 16.58 6.39 49.73
C THR A 233 17.94 6.48 49.07
N ALA A 234 18.37 7.71 48.80
CA ALA A 234 19.71 8.03 48.34
C ALA A 234 20.11 9.40 48.87
N GLY A 235 21.41 9.61 49.09
CA GLY A 235 21.91 10.89 49.56
C GLY A 235 23.21 10.78 50.34
N GLY A 236 23.58 11.86 51.00
CA GLY A 236 24.86 12.04 51.64
C GLY A 236 24.83 13.09 52.76
N GLY A 237 25.98 13.72 52.97
CA GLY A 237 26.14 14.69 54.06
C GLY A 237 25.54 16.07 53.78
N GLN A 238 25.27 16.39 52.51
CA GLN A 238 24.74 17.67 52.04
C GLN A 238 23.34 17.48 51.44
N ALA A 239 22.71 18.58 51.02
CA ALA A 239 21.39 18.52 50.42
C ALA A 239 21.43 17.80 49.07
N ASP A 240 20.57 16.79 48.93
CA ASP A 240 20.38 15.98 47.74
C ASP A 240 18.89 15.99 47.41
N VAL A 241 18.56 16.51 46.23
CA VAL A 241 17.18 16.86 45.86
C VAL A 241 16.78 16.18 44.57
N SER A 242 15.71 15.38 44.60
CA SER A 242 15.10 14.85 43.39
C SER A 242 14.15 15.87 42.76
N THR A 243 14.08 15.90 41.43
CA THR A 243 13.26 16.88 40.69
C THR A 243 12.31 16.22 39.69
N GLY A 244 12.63 15.02 39.22
CA GLY A 244 11.84 14.30 38.23
C GLY A 244 11.88 12.79 38.45
N ILE A 245 10.77 12.12 38.14
CA ILE A 245 10.64 10.67 38.08
C ILE A 245 9.91 10.28 36.79
N ASN A 246 10.34 9.18 36.17
CA ASN A 246 9.57 8.53 35.12
C ASN A 246 9.69 7.00 35.23
N VAL A 247 8.64 6.27 34.87
CA VAL A 247 8.59 4.81 34.95
C VAL A 247 8.33 4.17 33.58
N ASP A 248 9.12 3.13 33.26
CA ASP A 248 8.92 2.37 32.03
C ASP A 248 7.83 1.29 32.17
N ASN A 249 7.42 0.71 31.04
CA ASN A 249 6.39 -0.35 31.02
C ASN A 249 6.78 -1.63 31.76
N SER A 250 8.07 -1.83 32.07
CA SER A 250 8.55 -2.96 32.89
C SER A 250 8.59 -2.63 34.38
N GLY A 251 8.24 -1.39 34.76
CA GLY A 251 8.29 -0.89 36.13
C GLY A 251 9.67 -0.44 36.58
N ASN A 252 10.66 -0.28 35.69
CA ASN A 252 11.91 0.36 36.08
C ASN A 252 11.71 1.87 36.22
N VAL A 253 12.38 2.45 37.20
CA VAL A 253 12.18 3.84 37.62
C VAL A 253 13.44 4.63 37.30
N TYR A 254 13.28 5.81 36.71
CA TYR A 254 14.34 6.76 36.40
C TYR A 254 14.11 8.01 37.24
N VAL A 255 15.10 8.41 38.02
CA VAL A 255 15.02 9.58 38.91
C VAL A 255 16.16 10.52 38.57
N CYS A 256 15.87 11.82 38.49
CA CYS A 256 16.87 12.86 38.31
C CYS A 256 16.78 13.92 39.40
N GLY A 257 17.83 14.73 39.51
CA GLY A 257 17.87 15.82 40.47
C GLY A 257 19.24 16.46 40.60
N ILE A 258 19.43 17.16 41.72
CA ILE A 258 20.67 17.83 42.10
C ILE A 258 21.24 17.25 43.39
N TYR A 259 22.55 17.34 43.57
CA TYR A 259 23.25 16.80 44.73
C TYR A 259 24.50 17.60 45.10
N GLY A 260 24.86 17.55 46.38
CA GLY A 260 26.21 17.84 46.85
C GLY A 260 26.68 19.29 46.91
N TYR A 261 25.80 20.25 47.22
CA TYR A 261 26.17 21.66 47.46
C TYR A 261 27.34 21.79 48.46
N ASN A 262 28.32 22.65 48.17
CA ASN A 262 29.50 22.91 49.00
C ASN A 262 30.40 21.68 49.31
N SER A 263 30.52 20.75 48.36
CA SER A 263 31.37 19.54 48.36
C SER A 263 30.85 18.37 49.21
N SER A 264 30.52 17.26 48.54
CA SER A 264 30.22 15.96 49.17
C SER A 264 30.04 14.85 48.12
N SER A 265 29.72 13.66 48.59
CA SER A 265 29.26 12.53 47.80
C SER A 265 27.83 12.14 48.14
N ALA A 266 27.07 11.65 47.17
CA ALA A 266 25.76 11.04 47.38
C ALA A 266 25.82 9.55 47.08
N THR A 267 25.20 8.73 47.94
CA THR A 267 25.20 7.27 47.82
C THR A 267 23.81 6.75 47.45
N PHE A 268 23.78 5.88 46.44
CA PHE A 268 22.61 5.23 45.86
C PHE A 268 22.80 3.71 46.01
N GLY A 269 22.48 3.16 47.17
CA GLY A 269 22.77 1.76 47.49
C GLY A 269 24.28 1.47 47.42
N ALA A 270 24.71 0.65 46.46
CA ALA A 270 26.12 0.30 46.28
C ALA A 270 26.92 1.29 45.41
N PHE A 271 26.27 2.32 44.88
CA PHE A 271 26.90 3.30 43.99
C PHE A 271 27.13 4.63 44.72
N THR A 272 28.26 5.29 44.47
CA THR A 272 28.56 6.60 45.04
C THR A 272 29.01 7.55 43.93
N ILE A 273 28.41 8.74 43.90
CA ILE A 273 28.82 9.86 43.03
C ILE A 273 29.41 10.97 43.89
N ASN A 274 30.40 11.68 43.36
CA ASN A 274 31.12 12.73 44.06
C ASN A 274 30.93 14.07 43.37
N ASN A 275 30.88 15.15 44.15
CA ASN A 275 30.84 16.51 43.65
C ASN A 275 31.83 17.42 44.36
N ASN A 276 32.39 18.38 43.61
CA ASN A 276 33.42 19.29 44.06
C ASN A 276 32.89 20.74 43.98
N PHE A 277 32.42 21.26 45.11
CA PHE A 277 32.19 22.69 45.42
C PHE A 277 30.94 23.42 44.86
N SER A 278 30.07 22.85 44.02
CA SER A 278 28.81 23.47 43.55
C SER A 278 27.64 22.48 43.49
N TRP A 279 26.45 22.87 43.01
CA TRP A 279 25.37 21.92 42.71
C TRP A 279 25.68 21.07 41.49
N GLY A 280 25.61 19.74 41.61
CA GLY A 280 25.79 18.81 40.50
C GLY A 280 24.46 18.15 40.13
N ALA A 281 24.28 17.77 38.87
CA ALA A 281 23.09 17.07 38.40
C ALA A 281 23.30 15.54 38.44
N PHE A 282 22.25 14.77 38.70
CA PHE A 282 22.30 13.30 38.62
C PHE A 282 21.11 12.72 37.84
N ILE A 283 21.31 11.50 37.34
CA ILE A 283 20.27 10.58 36.89
C ILE A 283 20.57 9.17 37.40
N ALA A 284 19.57 8.51 37.95
CA ALA A 284 19.67 7.17 38.54
C ALA A 284 18.53 6.27 38.07
N LYS A 285 18.79 4.96 38.04
CA LYS A 285 17.81 3.92 37.71
C LYS A 285 17.59 2.97 38.87
N LEU A 286 16.33 2.65 39.16
CA LEU A 286 15.92 1.51 39.98
C LEU A 286 15.21 0.46 39.12
N ASN A 287 15.31 -0.81 39.50
CA ASN A 287 14.47 -1.85 38.92
C ASN A 287 13.08 -1.88 39.55
N ALA A 288 12.17 -2.70 39.02
CA ALA A 288 10.79 -2.82 39.50
C ALA A 288 10.64 -3.24 40.98
N SER A 289 11.68 -3.86 41.55
CA SER A 289 11.76 -4.24 42.96
C SER A 289 12.30 -3.12 43.86
N GLY A 290 12.58 -1.94 43.31
CA GLY A 290 13.08 -0.78 44.06
C GLY A 290 14.58 -0.83 44.36
N ASN A 291 15.37 -1.67 43.67
CA ASN A 291 16.82 -1.71 43.87
C ASN A 291 17.55 -0.78 42.89
N TRP A 292 18.50 0.02 43.38
CA TRP A 292 19.39 0.84 42.56
C TRP A 292 20.20 -0.03 41.58
N VAL A 293 20.20 0.33 40.29
CA VAL A 293 20.86 -0.41 39.20
C VAL A 293 22.08 0.34 38.66
N TRP A 294 21.98 1.66 38.58
CA TRP A 294 23.05 2.58 38.22
C TRP A 294 22.70 4.01 38.59
N VAL A 295 23.73 4.85 38.71
CA VAL A 295 23.64 6.32 38.83
C VAL A 295 24.75 6.95 38.01
N GLN A 296 24.46 8.11 37.42
CA GLN A 296 25.39 8.96 36.67
C GLN A 296 25.21 10.41 37.10
N ASN A 297 26.29 11.17 37.00
CA ASN A 297 26.33 12.56 37.42
C ASN A 297 26.96 13.48 36.38
N ALA A 298 26.58 14.75 36.45
CA ALA A 298 27.39 15.88 36.05
C ALA A 298 28.01 16.54 37.28
N GLY A 299 29.25 17.00 37.11
CA GLY A 299 29.97 17.80 38.09
C GLY A 299 31.20 18.42 37.44
N SER A 300 31.34 19.74 37.57
CA SER A 300 32.36 20.53 36.87
C SER A 300 33.76 20.51 37.51
N GLY A 301 33.89 20.10 38.77
CA GLY A 301 35.16 20.31 39.51
C GLY A 301 35.47 21.78 39.82
N ALA A 302 34.62 22.72 39.37
CA ALA A 302 34.71 24.16 39.54
C ALA A 302 33.39 24.70 40.13
N ALA A 303 33.29 26.01 40.39
CA ALA A 303 32.05 26.64 40.88
C ALA A 303 31.01 26.78 39.75
N ALA A 304 30.52 25.65 39.22
CA ALA A 304 29.50 25.60 38.18
C ALA A 304 28.29 24.82 38.69
N ASP A 305 27.11 25.45 38.64
CA ASP A 305 25.86 24.78 39.00
C ASP A 305 25.28 24.02 37.81
N GLU A 306 24.93 22.76 38.04
CA GLU A 306 24.19 21.90 37.13
C GLU A 306 22.86 21.46 37.73
N TYR A 307 21.78 21.72 36.99
CA TYR A 307 20.42 21.33 37.38
C TYR A 307 19.89 20.30 36.41
N ALA A 308 19.25 19.25 36.93
CA ALA A 308 18.37 18.38 36.15
C ALA A 308 16.92 18.66 36.57
N TRP A 309 16.04 18.99 35.63
CA TRP A 309 14.66 19.38 35.92
C TRP A 309 13.60 18.36 35.48
N GLY A 310 13.92 17.56 34.45
CA GLY A 310 12.99 16.60 33.89
C GLY A 310 13.71 15.35 33.37
N VAL A 311 13.04 14.21 33.53
CA VAL A 311 13.45 12.92 32.98
C VAL A 311 12.25 12.27 32.30
N TYR A 312 12.45 11.71 31.12
CA TYR A 312 11.40 10.99 30.39
C TYR A 312 11.99 9.76 29.70
N GLU A 313 11.38 8.60 29.93
CA GLU A 313 11.69 7.34 29.27
C GLU A 313 10.56 6.99 28.31
N LYS A 314 10.95 6.59 27.10
CA LYS A 314 10.05 5.92 26.16
C LYS A 314 10.83 5.04 25.21
N ASN A 315 10.34 3.82 25.00
CA ASN A 315 10.93 2.86 24.06
C ASN A 315 12.42 2.54 24.33
N ASN A 316 12.79 2.39 25.60
CA ASN A 316 14.15 2.16 26.12
C ASN A 316 15.14 3.31 25.88
N LEU A 317 14.62 4.51 25.57
CA LEU A 317 15.39 5.74 25.42
C LEU A 317 15.03 6.68 26.56
N ILE A 318 16.05 7.19 27.24
CA ILE A 318 15.89 8.07 28.40
C ILE A 318 16.40 9.45 28.02
N TYR A 319 15.64 10.47 28.35
CA TYR A 319 15.97 11.87 28.09
C TYR A 319 16.05 12.60 29.42
N LEU A 320 17.18 13.26 29.64
CA LEU A 320 17.42 14.14 30.77
C LEU A 320 17.50 15.57 30.25
N VAL A 321 16.78 16.49 30.88
CA VAL A 321 16.86 17.92 30.58
C VAL A 321 17.15 18.74 31.81
N GLY A 322 17.79 19.88 31.59
CA GLY A 322 18.06 20.84 32.63
C GLY A 322 18.89 22.01 32.11
N ASN A 323 19.60 22.69 33.00
CA ASN A 323 20.52 23.77 32.66
C ASN A 323 21.81 23.68 33.46
N PHE A 324 22.83 24.40 32.98
CA PHE A 324 24.13 24.48 33.63
C PHE A 324 24.78 25.84 33.41
N THR A 325 25.73 26.17 34.30
CA THR A 325 26.65 27.30 34.12
C THR A 325 28.07 26.78 33.86
N SER A 326 28.95 27.61 33.30
CA SER A 326 30.38 27.30 33.09
C SER A 326 30.61 25.95 32.36
N THR A 327 31.74 25.27 32.60
CA THR A 327 32.07 23.99 31.97
C THR A 327 31.76 22.82 32.87
N THR A 328 31.04 21.83 32.36
CA THR A 328 30.64 20.62 33.10
C THR A 328 30.95 19.33 32.35
N THR A 329 31.14 18.24 33.11
CA THR A 329 31.39 16.90 32.58
C THR A 329 30.26 15.96 32.99
N PHE A 330 29.55 15.39 32.02
CA PHE A 330 28.57 14.32 32.29
C PHE A 330 29.19 12.95 32.08
N THR A 331 29.04 12.10 33.08
CA THR A 331 29.52 10.71 33.05
C THR A 331 28.64 9.81 32.19
N SER A 332 29.25 8.80 31.57
CA SER A 332 28.58 7.79 30.72
C SER A 332 29.00 6.40 31.18
N ARG A 333 28.05 5.54 31.56
CA ARG A 333 28.35 4.24 32.24
C ARG A 333 29.22 3.29 31.40
N THR A 334 29.09 3.31 30.09
CA THR A 334 29.80 2.41 29.16
C THR A 334 30.28 3.13 27.89
N GLY A 335 30.42 4.45 27.96
CA GLY A 335 30.80 5.31 26.84
C GLY A 335 31.72 6.45 27.30
N PRO A 336 32.17 7.30 26.38
CA PRO A 336 32.94 8.49 26.75
C PRO A 336 32.06 9.45 27.54
N ALA A 337 32.65 10.10 28.55
CA ALA A 337 32.05 11.27 29.18
C ALA A 337 31.93 12.41 28.16
N ILE A 338 30.98 13.31 28.37
CA ILE A 338 30.78 14.50 27.52
C ILE A 338 31.16 15.75 28.30
N ASN A 339 31.86 16.67 27.66
CA ASN A 339 32.21 17.97 28.21
C ASN A 339 31.37 19.04 27.50
N MET A 340 30.69 19.88 28.26
CA MET A 340 29.88 20.98 27.73
C MET A 340 30.26 22.27 28.44
N SER A 341 30.32 23.39 27.71
CA SER A 341 30.59 24.71 28.28
C SER A 341 29.43 25.65 28.01
N SER A 342 29.00 26.40 29.04
CA SER A 342 28.06 27.50 28.89
C SER A 342 28.67 28.65 28.10
N VAL A 343 27.84 29.36 27.36
CA VAL A 343 28.21 30.56 26.60
C VAL A 343 27.53 31.71 27.32
N GLY A 344 28.14 32.25 28.37
CA GLY A 344 27.47 33.29 29.17
C GLY A 344 26.73 32.70 30.38
N GLY A 345 25.42 32.94 30.48
CA GLY A 345 24.61 32.58 31.65
C GLY A 345 24.26 31.09 31.75
N ASN A 346 23.06 30.81 32.27
CA ASN A 346 22.50 29.45 32.34
C ASN A 346 22.14 28.96 30.94
N ASP A 347 22.60 27.77 30.55
CA ASP A 347 22.28 27.19 29.25
C ASP A 347 21.63 25.81 29.38
N GLY A 348 20.68 25.53 28.48
CA GLY A 348 19.89 24.32 28.47
C GLY A 348 20.66 23.13 27.91
N TYR A 349 20.38 21.94 28.42
CA TYR A 349 20.88 20.69 27.84
C TYR A 349 19.79 19.64 27.69
N ILE A 350 19.99 18.75 26.71
CA ILE A 350 19.24 17.53 26.51
C ILE A 350 20.25 16.40 26.37
N ILE A 351 20.22 15.40 27.25
CA ILE A 351 21.07 14.21 27.17
C ILE A 351 20.19 12.99 26.95
N LYS A 352 20.55 12.21 25.94
CA LYS A 352 19.87 10.98 25.56
C LYS A 352 20.71 9.79 25.97
N PHE A 353 20.13 8.91 26.77
CA PHE A 353 20.72 7.64 27.20
C PHE A 353 19.98 6.45 26.59
N ASP A 354 20.68 5.32 26.46
CA ASP A 354 20.02 4.02 26.37
C ASP A 354 19.61 3.50 27.77
N SER A 355 18.81 2.44 27.79
CA SER A 355 18.33 1.81 29.03
C SER A 355 19.42 1.29 29.99
N ALA A 356 20.66 1.11 29.51
CA ALA A 356 21.81 0.68 30.32
C ALA A 356 22.55 1.85 30.95
N GLY A 357 22.24 3.09 30.53
CA GLY A 357 22.86 4.32 31.00
C GLY A 357 23.99 4.81 30.10
N LYS A 358 24.16 4.31 28.88
CA LYS A 358 25.14 4.87 27.95
C LYS A 358 24.60 6.15 27.34
N ILE A 359 25.37 7.25 27.37
CA ILE A 359 25.06 8.44 26.57
C ILE A 359 25.19 8.07 25.08
N ILE A 360 24.11 8.21 24.33
CA ILE A 360 24.04 7.92 22.90
C ILE A 360 23.88 9.18 22.04
N ASN A 361 23.39 10.28 22.63
CA ASN A 361 23.32 11.58 21.97
C ASN A 361 23.15 12.68 23.01
N TRP A 362 23.49 13.92 22.66
CA TRP A 362 23.28 15.07 23.52
C TRP A 362 23.19 16.35 22.70
N ARG A 363 22.59 17.36 23.29
CA ARG A 363 22.50 18.72 22.76
C ARG A 363 22.67 19.71 23.90
N LYS A 364 23.36 20.80 23.57
CA LYS A 364 23.36 22.04 24.32
C LYS A 364 22.58 23.07 23.50
N ASP A 365 21.64 23.75 24.14
CA ASP A 365 20.97 24.93 23.61
C ASP A 365 21.36 26.14 24.47
N GLY A 366 21.46 27.31 23.82
CA GLY A 366 21.89 28.54 24.46
C GLY A 366 22.95 29.36 23.70
N LEU A 367 22.91 30.66 23.96
CA LEU A 367 23.84 31.69 23.50
C LEU A 367 24.18 32.57 24.71
N ALA A 368 24.71 33.79 24.54
CA ALA A 368 25.13 34.67 25.65
C ALA A 368 24.04 34.95 26.71
N GLY A 369 22.76 34.78 26.36
CA GLY A 369 21.61 34.89 27.26
C GLY A 369 21.47 33.71 28.23
N GLU A 370 20.31 33.63 28.89
CA GLU A 370 19.95 32.48 29.71
C GLU A 370 18.85 31.65 29.03
N ASP A 371 19.07 30.35 28.90
CA ASP A 371 18.20 29.36 28.30
C ASP A 371 18.05 28.20 29.29
N MET A 372 16.83 27.97 29.80
CA MET A 372 16.59 26.87 30.75
C MET A 372 15.51 25.94 30.20
N ILE A 373 15.84 24.65 30.06
CA ILE A 373 14.87 23.61 29.68
C ILE A 373 14.31 22.98 30.97
N GLN A 374 12.99 23.07 31.16
CA GLN A 374 12.33 22.66 32.41
C GLN A 374 11.73 21.26 32.34
N ASP A 375 11.19 20.87 31.18
CA ASP A 375 10.53 19.58 31.04
C ASP A 375 10.60 19.03 29.60
N VAL A 376 10.43 17.71 29.47
CA VAL A 376 10.57 16.96 28.22
C VAL A 376 9.60 15.79 28.16
N ILE A 377 8.98 15.59 27.00
CA ILE A 377 8.20 14.39 26.70
C ILE A 377 8.51 13.88 25.29
N MET A 378 8.31 12.57 25.06
CA MET A 378 8.39 11.97 23.74
C MET A 378 7.00 11.61 23.19
N PHE A 379 6.69 12.16 22.02
CA PHE A 379 5.48 11.81 21.29
C PHE A 379 5.64 10.50 20.47
N ASP A 380 4.53 9.87 20.07
CA ASP A 380 4.53 8.54 19.45
C ASP A 380 5.24 8.49 18.09
N ASP A 381 5.35 9.61 17.38
CA ASP A 381 6.15 9.72 16.16
C ASP A 381 7.66 9.89 16.42
N LYS A 382 8.08 9.67 17.67
CA LYS A 382 9.46 9.75 18.17
C LYS A 382 10.02 11.16 18.21
N SER A 383 9.22 12.20 18.00
CA SER A 383 9.67 13.56 18.27
C SER A 383 9.68 13.88 19.77
N LEU A 384 10.61 14.74 20.17
CA LEU A 384 10.74 15.25 21.53
C LEU A 384 10.12 16.63 21.59
N LEU A 385 9.31 16.85 22.62
CA LEU A 385 8.72 18.15 22.94
C LEU A 385 9.37 18.65 24.22
N ILE A 386 9.84 19.89 24.20
CA ILE A 386 10.43 20.53 25.37
C ILE A 386 9.77 21.89 25.61
N THR A 387 9.80 22.32 26.86
CA THR A 387 9.46 23.69 27.25
C THR A 387 10.48 24.24 28.23
N GLY A 388 10.48 25.56 28.36
CA GLY A 388 11.40 26.26 29.23
C GLY A 388 11.23 27.77 29.14
N MET A 389 12.24 28.48 29.64
CA MET A 389 12.29 29.93 29.65
C MET A 389 13.61 30.43 29.06
N PHE A 390 13.58 31.64 28.50
CA PHE A 390 14.73 32.27 27.88
C PHE A 390 14.74 33.78 28.09
N ASN A 391 15.89 34.46 27.95
CA ASN A 391 15.99 35.92 27.97
C ASN A 391 16.68 36.49 26.71
N SER A 392 17.10 37.75 26.73
CA SER A 392 17.70 38.37 25.55
C SER A 392 19.04 37.73 25.19
N GLY A 393 19.21 37.34 23.92
CA GLY A 393 20.45 36.75 23.43
C GLY A 393 20.51 35.23 23.55
N SER A 394 19.36 34.57 23.53
CA SER A 394 19.14 33.13 23.71
C SER A 394 18.93 32.37 22.40
N LYS A 395 19.02 31.04 22.44
CA LYS A 395 18.86 30.16 21.26
C LYS A 395 18.39 28.77 21.63
N VAL A 396 17.34 28.32 20.95
CA VAL A 396 16.86 26.93 21.02
C VAL A 396 16.97 26.30 19.65
N GLY A 397 17.73 25.21 19.53
CA GLY A 397 17.93 24.57 18.24
C GLY A 397 18.80 25.40 17.30
N ASN A 398 18.22 25.74 16.15
CA ASN A 398 18.81 26.64 15.15
C ASN A 398 18.14 28.03 15.13
N ILE A 399 17.27 28.32 16.10
CA ILE A 399 16.45 29.54 16.13
C ILE A 399 16.92 30.43 17.27
N ASN A 400 17.35 31.65 16.92
CA ASN A 400 17.66 32.68 17.89
C ASN A 400 16.36 33.25 18.46
N LEU A 401 16.32 33.43 19.77
CA LEU A 401 15.16 33.94 20.47
C LEU A 401 15.41 35.38 20.92
N SER A 402 14.36 36.19 20.82
CA SER A 402 14.33 37.56 21.33
C SER A 402 13.14 37.72 22.28
N THR A 403 13.38 38.38 23.40
CA THR A 403 12.35 38.76 24.39
C THR A 403 11.89 40.20 24.15
N SER A 404 10.70 40.55 24.65
CA SER A 404 10.21 41.93 24.70
C SER A 404 10.46 42.59 26.07
N GLY A 405 11.12 41.91 27.01
CA GLY A 405 11.43 42.39 28.35
C GLY A 405 12.16 41.35 29.18
N GLY A 406 11.49 40.82 30.20
CA GLY A 406 12.00 39.79 31.11
C GLY A 406 12.20 38.41 30.47
N TYR A 407 12.08 37.36 31.27
CA TYR A 407 12.08 35.99 30.74
C TYR A 407 10.81 35.72 29.95
N ASP A 408 10.95 35.04 28.82
CA ASP A 408 9.84 34.59 27.98
C ASP A 408 9.82 33.05 27.92
N VAL A 409 8.67 32.46 27.60
CA VAL A 409 8.51 31.01 27.47
C VAL A 409 8.80 30.56 26.05
N PHE A 410 9.53 29.44 25.92
CA PHE A 410 9.64 28.74 24.66
C PHE A 410 9.04 27.33 24.72
N PHE A 411 8.67 26.87 23.54
CA PHE A 411 8.34 25.49 23.26
C PHE A 411 9.15 25.09 22.03
N ALA A 412 9.69 23.86 22.02
CA ALA A 412 10.40 23.34 20.86
C ALA A 412 10.12 21.86 20.60
N ARG A 413 10.17 21.49 19.32
CA ARG A 413 10.08 20.11 18.85
C ARG A 413 11.35 19.69 18.13
N PHE A 414 11.98 18.65 18.66
CA PHE A 414 13.17 18.03 18.08
C PHE A 414 12.85 16.66 17.50
N ASP A 415 13.61 16.26 16.49
CA ASP A 415 13.69 14.85 16.11
C ASP A 415 14.56 14.05 17.11
N THR A 416 14.55 12.72 17.01
CA THR A 416 15.37 11.85 17.87
C THR A 416 16.88 12.01 17.70
N SER A 417 17.33 12.65 16.61
CA SER A 417 18.74 12.93 16.37
C SER A 417 19.21 14.15 17.16
N LEU A 418 18.29 14.91 17.75
CA LEU A 418 18.57 16.19 18.40
C LEU A 418 19.30 17.15 17.46
N ILE A 419 19.33 16.97 16.14
CA ILE A 419 20.01 17.89 15.21
C ILE A 419 19.00 18.87 14.64
N ASN A 420 17.88 18.37 14.14
CA ASN A 420 16.87 19.21 13.51
C ASN A 420 15.81 19.63 14.52
N THR A 421 15.66 20.95 14.69
CA THR A 421 14.45 21.54 15.26
C THR A 421 13.40 21.66 14.17
N ASN A 422 12.29 20.94 14.33
CA ASN A 422 11.16 21.02 13.42
C ASN A 422 10.38 22.33 13.61
N THR A 423 10.30 22.80 14.86
CA THR A 423 9.52 23.98 15.27
C THR A 423 10.06 24.53 16.58
N VAL A 424 10.14 25.85 16.69
CA VAL A 424 10.30 26.57 17.96
C VAL A 424 9.25 27.68 17.99
N LEU A 425 8.44 27.74 19.05
CA LEU A 425 7.52 28.83 19.31
C LEU A 425 7.92 29.54 20.59
N LYS A 426 7.71 30.86 20.64
CA LYS A 426 7.95 31.68 21.81
C LYS A 426 6.70 32.47 22.18
N GLY A 427 6.38 32.53 23.46
CA GLY A 427 5.32 33.36 23.99
C GLY A 427 5.87 34.23 25.12
N GLY A 428 5.30 35.41 25.29
CA GLY A 428 5.69 36.27 26.41
C GLY A 428 5.41 37.75 26.19
N GLY A 429 5.95 38.57 27.08
CA GLY A 429 5.60 39.99 27.24
C GLY A 429 6.77 40.83 27.73
N ALA A 430 6.46 41.94 28.42
CA ALA A 430 7.48 42.77 29.04
C ALA A 430 7.89 42.26 30.44
N GLY A 431 7.00 41.53 31.11
CA GLY A 431 7.25 40.90 32.41
C GLY A 431 7.91 39.53 32.28
N ASP A 432 8.08 38.85 33.41
CA ASP A 432 8.61 37.48 33.46
C ASP A 432 7.50 36.44 33.22
N ASP A 433 7.75 35.58 32.25
CA ASP A 433 6.88 34.53 31.74
C ASP A 433 7.65 33.20 31.65
N PHE A 434 7.30 32.23 32.49
CA PHE A 434 8.05 30.98 32.64
C PHE A 434 7.20 29.78 32.23
N GLY A 435 7.71 28.93 31.33
CA GLY A 435 7.16 27.60 31.06
C GLY A 435 7.71 26.56 32.04
N TYR A 436 6.83 25.82 32.73
CA TYR A 436 7.22 24.88 33.78
C TYR A 436 7.00 23.41 33.43
N ASP A 437 5.94 23.07 32.69
CA ASP A 437 5.60 21.68 32.39
C ASP A 437 4.94 21.57 31.01
N ILE A 438 5.09 20.42 30.37
CA ILE A 438 4.57 20.14 29.03
C ILE A 438 3.90 18.76 28.94
N ALA A 439 2.72 18.73 28.36
CA ALA A 439 2.01 17.51 27.97
C ALA A 439 1.70 17.53 26.47
N ALA A 440 1.23 16.41 25.92
CA ALA A 440 0.76 16.35 24.54
C ALA A 440 -0.62 15.68 24.45
N ASP A 441 -1.45 16.20 23.54
CA ASP A 441 -2.68 15.53 23.16
C ASP A 441 -2.40 14.28 22.29
N VAL A 442 -3.41 13.46 22.01
CA VAL A 442 -3.25 12.21 21.22
C VAL A 442 -2.77 12.45 19.79
N ASN A 443 -2.84 13.69 19.29
CA ASN A 443 -2.34 14.09 17.97
C ASN A 443 -0.93 14.70 18.05
N GLY A 444 -0.32 14.77 19.23
CA GLY A 444 1.03 15.31 19.43
C GLY A 444 1.10 16.81 19.53
N ARG A 445 -0.04 17.47 19.79
CA ARG A 445 -0.09 18.92 20.01
C ARG A 445 0.26 19.21 21.48
N PRO A 446 1.29 20.01 21.75
CA PRO A 446 1.76 20.28 23.10
C PRO A 446 0.77 21.18 23.82
N VAL A 447 0.65 20.93 25.12
CA VAL A 447 -0.02 21.76 26.09
C VAL A 447 1.05 22.18 27.08
N VAL A 448 1.33 23.48 27.16
CA VAL A 448 2.36 24.03 28.05
C VAL A 448 1.67 24.86 29.12
N VAL A 449 2.11 24.70 30.37
CA VAL A 449 1.67 25.52 31.49
C VAL A 449 2.83 26.25 32.14
N GLY A 450 2.51 27.33 32.82
CA GLY A 450 3.50 28.17 33.47
C GLY A 450 2.91 29.35 34.21
N GLN A 451 3.72 30.37 34.42
CA GLN A 451 3.30 31.67 34.96
C GLN A 451 3.62 32.80 33.98
N PHE A 452 2.90 33.91 34.11
CA PHE A 452 3.17 35.11 33.34
C PHE A 452 2.85 36.37 34.15
N SER A 453 3.44 37.51 33.81
CA SER A 453 3.21 38.78 34.51
C SER A 453 2.94 39.94 33.54
N GLY A 454 2.03 40.84 33.92
CA GLY A 454 1.61 41.91 33.03
C GLY A 454 0.76 41.39 31.88
N THR A 455 1.16 41.67 30.64
CA THR A 455 0.47 41.19 29.43
C THR A 455 1.43 40.40 28.56
N SER A 456 1.03 39.18 28.21
CA SER A 456 1.85 38.23 27.46
C SER A 456 1.10 37.74 26.22
N SER A 457 1.86 37.57 25.13
CA SER A 457 1.34 37.19 23.82
C SER A 457 1.81 35.80 23.44
N PHE A 458 0.86 34.94 23.11
CA PHE A 458 1.07 33.58 22.62
C PHE A 458 0.47 33.51 21.20
N GLY A 459 1.27 33.92 20.22
CA GLY A 459 0.81 34.05 18.83
C GLY A 459 -0.25 35.15 18.71
N VAL A 460 -1.49 34.77 18.37
CA VAL A 460 -2.63 35.70 18.27
C VAL A 460 -3.41 35.85 19.59
N SER A 461 -3.08 35.04 20.60
CA SER A 461 -3.75 35.08 21.91
C SER A 461 -2.99 35.98 22.88
N ASN A 462 -3.63 37.04 23.33
CA ASN A 462 -3.10 37.92 24.37
C ASN A 462 -3.83 37.67 25.68
N ILE A 463 -3.08 37.47 26.75
CA ILE A 463 -3.59 37.31 28.10
C ILE A 463 -2.96 38.36 29.02
N SER A 464 -3.73 38.87 29.97
CA SER A 464 -3.28 39.87 30.94
C SER A 464 -3.53 39.36 32.35
N ALA A 465 -2.52 39.49 33.22
CA ALA A 465 -2.62 39.08 34.61
C ALA A 465 -3.59 40.00 35.38
N THR A 466 -4.25 39.47 36.40
CA THR A 466 -5.23 40.23 37.22
C THR A 466 -4.57 40.96 38.41
N GLY A 467 -3.29 40.76 38.65
CA GLY A 467 -2.49 41.50 39.62
C GLY A 467 -1.01 41.12 39.55
N GLY A 468 -0.57 40.24 40.47
CA GLY A 468 0.75 39.60 40.42
C GLY A 468 0.91 38.67 39.21
N SER A 469 1.77 37.67 39.33
CA SER A 469 1.89 36.63 38.29
C SER A 469 0.63 35.76 38.29
N ASP A 470 0.04 35.52 37.12
CA ASP A 470 -1.04 34.55 36.95
C ASP A 470 -0.51 33.30 36.24
N PHE A 471 -1.24 32.18 36.31
CA PHE A 471 -0.86 31.03 35.48
C PHE A 471 -1.39 31.16 34.06
N PHE A 472 -0.65 30.60 33.10
CA PHE A 472 -1.15 30.36 31.76
C PHE A 472 -1.19 28.88 31.44
N CYS A 473 -2.05 28.53 30.49
CA CYS A 473 -2.00 27.30 29.75
C CYS A 473 -2.17 27.63 28.27
N THR A 474 -1.28 27.13 27.43
CA THR A 474 -1.33 27.32 25.99
C THR A 474 -1.25 25.99 25.27
N LYS A 475 -2.04 25.86 24.21
CA LYS A 475 -1.95 24.73 23.29
C LYS A 475 -1.36 25.24 21.99
N ALA A 476 -0.31 24.58 21.49
CA ALA A 476 0.30 24.95 20.23
C ALA A 476 -0.03 23.94 19.13
N ASP A 477 -0.20 24.44 17.91
CA ASP A 477 -0.15 23.58 16.73
C ASP A 477 1.27 23.63 16.14
N ILE A 478 1.93 22.49 16.26
CA ILE A 478 3.34 22.29 15.92
C ILE A 478 3.49 21.12 14.94
N SER A 479 2.35 20.68 14.41
CA SER A 479 2.24 19.40 13.75
C SER A 479 2.56 19.58 12.27
N LEU A 480 3.60 18.86 11.83
CA LEU A 480 3.57 18.21 10.53
C LEU A 480 2.49 17.11 10.63
N VAL A 481 1.19 17.45 10.69
CA VAL A 481 0.13 16.44 10.91
C VAL A 481 0.27 15.37 9.83
N GLN A 482 0.39 14.10 10.22
CA GLN A 482 0.03 13.04 9.29
C GLN A 482 -1.47 13.17 9.00
N PRO A 483 -1.88 13.27 7.73
CA PRO A 483 -3.29 13.45 7.40
C PRO A 483 -4.16 12.37 8.07
N LEU A 484 -5.36 12.74 8.52
CA LEU A 484 -6.33 11.80 9.10
C LEU A 484 -6.44 10.53 8.25
N ALA A 485 -6.26 9.37 8.89
CA ALA A 485 -6.24 8.10 8.21
C ALA A 485 -7.65 7.66 7.78
N LEU A 486 -7.85 7.58 6.47
CA LEU A 486 -9.01 6.94 5.86
C LEU A 486 -8.74 5.43 5.65
N ASN A 487 -9.79 4.66 5.39
CA ASN A 487 -9.65 3.25 5.02
C ASN A 487 -8.69 3.07 3.83
N PRO A 488 -7.83 2.03 3.81
CA PRO A 488 -6.95 1.79 2.68
C PRO A 488 -7.74 1.09 1.57
N GLY A 489 -7.49 1.45 0.32
CA GLY A 489 -8.01 0.70 -0.82
C GLY A 489 -7.80 1.41 -2.16
N PRO A 490 -7.98 0.70 -3.28
CA PRO A 490 -8.34 1.35 -4.53
C PRO A 490 -9.79 1.85 -4.43
N PHE A 491 -10.02 3.13 -4.71
CA PHE A 491 -11.34 3.75 -4.67
C PHE A 491 -11.85 3.96 -6.09
N ALA A 492 -12.31 2.88 -6.72
CA ALA A 492 -12.88 2.95 -8.05
C ALA A 492 -14.40 2.73 -7.98
N ILE A 493 -15.15 3.42 -8.84
CA ILE A 493 -16.61 3.25 -8.95
C ILE A 493 -17.01 2.87 -10.37
N CYS A 494 -17.95 1.91 -10.50
CA CYS A 494 -18.63 1.60 -11.75
C CYS A 494 -19.68 2.69 -12.05
N PRO A 495 -20.12 2.86 -13.32
CA PRO A 495 -21.25 3.72 -13.63
C PRO A 495 -22.50 3.32 -12.82
N GLY A 496 -23.01 4.22 -11.98
CA GLY A 496 -24.21 4.01 -11.15
C GLY A 496 -23.97 3.54 -9.71
N ASP A 497 -22.74 3.17 -9.35
CA ASP A 497 -22.39 2.68 -8.00
C ASP A 497 -21.83 3.77 -7.07
N SER A 498 -21.56 3.38 -5.81
CA SER A 498 -20.89 4.24 -4.82
C SER A 498 -19.82 3.50 -4.04
N VAL A 499 -18.75 4.19 -3.66
CA VAL A 499 -17.71 3.65 -2.77
C VAL A 499 -17.79 4.29 -1.39
N ARG A 500 -17.66 3.47 -0.34
CA ARG A 500 -17.72 3.95 1.05
C ARG A 500 -16.33 4.39 1.53
N LEU A 501 -16.19 5.69 1.77
CA LEU A 501 -15.03 6.30 2.43
C LEU A 501 -15.29 6.32 3.94
N VAL A 502 -14.34 5.87 4.75
CA VAL A 502 -14.52 5.77 6.21
C VAL A 502 -13.26 6.27 6.91
N VAL A 503 -13.45 7.10 7.93
CA VAL A 503 -12.38 7.52 8.83
C VAL A 503 -12.12 6.42 9.85
N LYS A 504 -10.87 5.98 10.00
CA LYS A 504 -10.52 4.83 10.84
C LYS A 504 -10.75 5.05 12.33
N ASP A 505 -10.73 6.32 12.77
CA ASP A 505 -10.97 6.66 14.17
C ASP A 505 -12.40 7.20 14.35
N SER A 506 -13.29 6.34 14.85
CA SER A 506 -14.68 6.67 15.15
C SER A 506 -14.87 7.32 16.52
N THR A 507 -13.81 7.49 17.31
CA THR A 507 -13.85 8.06 18.67
C THR A 507 -13.48 9.54 18.72
N MET A 508 -13.18 10.13 17.55
CA MET A 508 -12.78 11.53 17.44
C MET A 508 -13.91 12.49 17.82
N ALA A 509 -13.60 13.50 18.63
CA ALA A 509 -14.49 14.61 18.95
C ALA A 509 -14.29 15.80 17.97
N GLY A 510 -15.35 16.49 17.57
CA GLY A 510 -15.28 17.65 16.66
C GLY A 510 -16.48 17.71 15.71
N SER A 511 -16.53 18.75 14.87
CA SER A 511 -17.45 18.80 13.73
C SER A 511 -16.78 18.20 12.49
N PHE A 512 -17.58 17.62 11.60
CA PHE A 512 -17.08 16.87 10.45
C PHE A 512 -17.64 17.43 9.16
N SER A 513 -16.81 17.39 8.11
CA SER A 513 -17.21 17.75 6.76
C SER A 513 -16.43 16.96 5.73
N TRP A 514 -17.04 16.77 4.57
CA TRP A 514 -16.40 16.17 3.41
C TRP A 514 -16.24 17.21 2.31
N LEU A 515 -15.11 17.16 1.61
CA LEU A 515 -14.80 17.98 0.45
C LEU A 515 -14.74 17.10 -0.79
N ARG A 516 -15.22 17.61 -1.93
CA ARG A 516 -14.98 17.07 -3.27
C ARG A 516 -14.31 18.14 -4.13
N ASN A 517 -13.14 17.83 -4.69
CA ASN A 517 -12.32 18.76 -5.47
C ASN A 517 -12.08 20.10 -4.75
N GLY A 518 -11.96 20.06 -3.42
CA GLY A 518 -11.79 21.25 -2.56
C GLY A 518 -13.09 21.98 -2.18
N ALA A 519 -14.25 21.60 -2.73
CA ALA A 519 -15.54 22.19 -2.38
C ALA A 519 -16.28 21.38 -1.30
N LEU A 520 -16.95 22.06 -0.37
CA LEU A 520 -17.73 21.44 0.70
C LEU A 520 -18.92 20.64 0.15
N ILE A 521 -19.06 19.39 0.57
CA ILE A 521 -20.25 18.57 0.33
C ILE A 521 -21.25 18.86 1.44
N SER A 522 -22.27 19.65 1.11
CA SER A 522 -23.25 20.15 2.08
C SER A 522 -23.99 19.01 2.81
N GLY A 523 -24.20 19.19 4.12
CA GLY A 523 -24.95 18.28 4.97
C GLY A 523 -24.25 16.96 5.33
N GLN A 524 -23.01 16.74 4.88
CA GLN A 524 -22.26 15.51 5.16
C GLN A 524 -21.36 15.67 6.38
N ASN A 525 -21.88 15.29 7.54
CA ASN A 525 -21.24 15.45 8.86
C ASN A 525 -20.95 14.11 9.58
N GLN A 526 -20.85 13.02 8.83
CA GLN A 526 -20.56 11.69 9.37
C GLN A 526 -19.08 11.31 9.16
N PHE A 527 -18.58 10.39 9.99
CA PHE A 527 -17.23 9.80 9.86
C PHE A 527 -17.10 8.85 8.65
N PHE A 528 -18.14 8.73 7.83
CA PHE A 528 -18.11 8.04 6.55
C PHE A 528 -18.90 8.82 5.50
N TYR A 529 -18.60 8.54 4.23
CA TYR A 529 -19.30 9.12 3.08
C TYR A 529 -19.36 8.12 1.92
N TYR A 530 -20.51 8.05 1.23
CA TYR A 530 -20.69 7.23 0.03
C TYR A 530 -20.43 8.09 -1.22
N ALA A 531 -19.23 7.97 -1.79
CA ALA A 531 -18.85 8.71 -2.99
C ALA A 531 -19.52 8.09 -4.23
N LYS A 532 -20.48 8.82 -4.81
CA LYS A 532 -21.24 8.46 -6.03
C LYS A 532 -20.66 9.05 -7.32
N SER A 533 -19.60 9.84 -7.21
CA SER A 533 -19.04 10.57 -8.35
C SER A 533 -17.53 10.60 -8.27
N ILE A 534 -16.88 10.57 -9.43
CA ILE A 534 -15.43 10.68 -9.53
C ILE A 534 -14.94 12.02 -8.99
N GLY A 535 -13.74 12.03 -8.44
CA GLY A 535 -13.12 13.26 -7.94
C GLY A 535 -12.18 13.02 -6.77
N GLN A 536 -11.61 14.11 -6.29
CA GLN A 536 -10.71 14.14 -5.16
C GLN A 536 -11.51 14.40 -3.88
N TYR A 537 -11.51 13.45 -2.96
CA TYR A 537 -12.21 13.57 -1.70
C TYR A 537 -11.23 13.86 -0.56
N ARG A 538 -11.66 14.71 0.36
CA ARG A 538 -10.98 14.93 1.65
C ARG A 538 -12.01 14.94 2.77
N PHE A 539 -11.61 14.44 3.91
CA PHE A 539 -12.33 14.59 5.16
C PHE A 539 -11.69 15.74 5.95
N VAL A 540 -12.52 16.62 6.51
CA VAL A 540 -12.09 17.69 7.39
C VAL A 540 -12.81 17.55 8.72
N ARG A 541 -12.03 17.40 9.78
CA ARG A 541 -12.50 17.49 11.16
C ARG A 541 -12.14 18.85 11.69
N THR A 542 -13.12 19.59 12.20
CA THR A 542 -12.87 20.84 12.92
C THR A 542 -13.06 20.63 14.42
N GLN A 543 -12.01 20.86 15.21
CA GLN A 543 -12.08 20.84 16.67
C GLN A 543 -11.22 21.97 17.26
N CYS A 544 -11.76 22.71 18.22
CA CYS A 544 -11.04 23.81 18.89
C CYS A 544 -10.51 24.89 17.90
N GLY A 545 -11.27 25.17 16.83
CA GLY A 545 -10.85 26.13 15.79
C GLY A 545 -9.81 25.60 14.79
N MET A 546 -9.29 24.38 14.98
CA MET A 546 -8.37 23.73 14.04
C MET A 546 -9.11 22.78 13.11
N SER A 547 -8.64 22.68 11.86
CA SER A 547 -9.11 21.70 10.89
C SER A 547 -8.05 20.64 10.60
N ASP A 548 -8.26 19.41 11.08
CA ASP A 548 -7.46 18.25 10.66
C ASP A 548 -8.02 17.76 9.31
N THR A 549 -7.17 17.69 8.28
CA THR A 549 -7.60 17.25 6.94
C THR A 549 -6.98 15.90 6.58
N SER A 550 -7.77 15.00 6.00
CA SER A 550 -7.26 13.73 5.48
C SER A 550 -6.37 13.94 4.25
N ALA A 551 -5.67 12.88 3.85
CA ALA A 551 -5.03 12.83 2.55
C ALA A 551 -6.10 12.93 1.45
N VAL A 552 -5.70 13.36 0.26
CA VAL A 552 -6.56 13.29 -0.91
C VAL A 552 -6.82 11.83 -1.25
N ILE A 553 -8.09 11.45 -1.28
CA ILE A 553 -8.53 10.20 -1.91
C ILE A 553 -8.96 10.51 -3.34
N ASN A 554 -8.35 9.83 -4.30
CA ASN A 554 -8.82 9.85 -5.68
C ASN A 554 -9.89 8.77 -5.86
N VAL A 555 -11.15 9.18 -6.04
CA VAL A 555 -12.20 8.28 -6.52
C VAL A 555 -12.18 8.31 -8.04
N THR A 556 -11.74 7.20 -8.65
CA THR A 556 -11.54 7.09 -10.10
C THR A 556 -12.62 6.24 -10.76
N PRO A 557 -12.87 6.42 -12.07
CA PRO A 557 -13.72 5.49 -12.79
C PRO A 557 -13.06 4.11 -12.87
N GLN A 558 -13.81 3.04 -12.61
CA GLN A 558 -13.34 1.68 -12.86
C GLN A 558 -13.68 1.26 -14.29
N ASN A 559 -12.72 1.42 -15.20
CA ASN A 559 -12.86 0.96 -16.57
C ASN A 559 -12.50 -0.52 -16.66
N ILE A 560 -13.52 -1.35 -16.83
CA ILE A 560 -13.40 -2.77 -17.08
C ILE A 560 -13.57 -3.05 -18.57
N LEU A 561 -12.61 -3.77 -19.14
CA LEU A 561 -12.59 -4.18 -20.54
C LEU A 561 -12.79 -5.69 -20.59
N ALA A 562 -13.69 -6.11 -21.47
CA ALA A 562 -13.82 -7.48 -21.94
C ALA A 562 -13.58 -7.46 -23.45
N ASN A 563 -12.74 -8.36 -23.95
CA ASN A 563 -12.56 -8.56 -25.37
C ASN A 563 -12.41 -10.07 -25.63
N ALA A 564 -13.33 -10.68 -26.37
CA ALA A 564 -13.39 -12.11 -26.62
C ALA A 564 -12.44 -12.56 -27.75
N GLY A 565 -11.80 -11.61 -28.45
CA GLY A 565 -10.98 -11.86 -29.63
C GLY A 565 -11.81 -12.01 -30.91
N PRO A 566 -11.16 -12.15 -32.08
CA PRO A 566 -11.87 -12.25 -33.36
C PRO A 566 -12.56 -13.60 -33.53
N ASP A 567 -13.63 -13.62 -34.33
CA ASP A 567 -14.35 -14.81 -34.75
C ASP A 567 -13.42 -15.87 -35.38
N LYS A 568 -13.80 -17.15 -35.27
CA LYS A 568 -12.99 -18.30 -35.68
C LYS A 568 -13.81 -19.29 -36.51
N SER A 569 -13.12 -20.05 -37.37
CA SER A 569 -13.70 -21.16 -38.14
C SER A 569 -12.91 -22.44 -37.88
N ILE A 570 -13.60 -23.57 -37.71
CA ILE A 570 -13.05 -24.92 -37.50
C ILE A 570 -13.79 -25.95 -38.36
N LEU A 571 -13.20 -27.12 -38.58
CA LEU A 571 -13.94 -28.27 -39.12
C LEU A 571 -14.64 -29.04 -38.01
N ILE A 572 -15.65 -29.83 -38.37
CA ILE A 572 -16.31 -30.72 -37.41
C ILE A 572 -15.30 -31.67 -36.77
N GLY A 573 -15.22 -31.65 -35.44
CA GLY A 573 -14.28 -32.47 -34.67
C GLY A 573 -12.98 -31.76 -34.26
N ASP A 574 -12.71 -30.56 -34.78
CA ASP A 574 -11.55 -29.74 -34.41
C ASP A 574 -11.81 -28.86 -33.19
N SER A 575 -10.73 -28.29 -32.63
CA SER A 575 -10.78 -27.30 -31.56
C SER A 575 -9.96 -26.06 -31.89
N VAL A 576 -10.39 -24.88 -31.42
CA VAL A 576 -9.67 -23.61 -31.60
C VAL A 576 -9.44 -22.91 -30.26
N LEU A 577 -8.29 -22.26 -30.09
CA LEU A 577 -8.01 -21.40 -28.95
C LEU A 577 -8.78 -20.08 -29.07
N LEU A 578 -9.65 -19.78 -28.11
CA LEU A 578 -10.22 -18.43 -27.96
C LEU A 578 -9.14 -17.51 -27.39
N SER A 579 -9.02 -16.28 -27.88
CA SER A 579 -7.97 -15.34 -27.47
C SER A 579 -8.57 -14.16 -26.71
N GLY A 580 -9.24 -14.46 -25.60
CA GLY A 580 -9.84 -13.43 -24.75
C GLY A 580 -8.77 -12.54 -24.10
N THR A 581 -9.04 -11.26 -24.03
CA THR A 581 -8.31 -10.29 -23.21
C THR A 581 -9.29 -9.54 -22.32
N GLY A 582 -8.81 -9.04 -21.19
CA GLY A 582 -9.63 -8.27 -20.28
C GLY A 582 -8.79 -7.56 -19.24
N THR A 583 -9.44 -6.72 -18.43
CA THR A 583 -8.73 -5.99 -17.37
C THR A 583 -7.93 -6.95 -16.48
N PRO A 584 -6.65 -6.67 -16.18
CA PRO A 584 -5.83 -7.50 -15.29
C PRO A 584 -6.47 -7.69 -13.90
N LEU A 585 -6.17 -8.81 -13.24
CA LEU A 585 -6.66 -9.14 -11.89
C LEU A 585 -8.20 -9.23 -11.78
N SER A 586 -8.87 -9.61 -12.85
CA SER A 586 -10.33 -9.80 -12.91
C SER A 586 -10.69 -11.29 -12.91
N SER A 587 -11.93 -11.65 -12.54
CA SER A 587 -12.46 -12.99 -12.77
C SER A 587 -13.10 -13.08 -14.16
N TYR A 588 -12.85 -14.18 -14.87
CA TYR A 588 -13.31 -14.40 -16.23
C TYR A 588 -14.30 -15.56 -16.27
N HIS A 589 -15.31 -15.45 -17.12
CA HIS A 589 -16.26 -16.54 -17.32
C HIS A 589 -16.80 -16.54 -18.75
N TRP A 590 -16.58 -17.64 -19.46
CA TRP A 590 -17.12 -17.88 -20.80
C TRP A 590 -18.43 -18.66 -20.77
N SER A 591 -19.33 -18.37 -21.71
CA SER A 591 -20.58 -19.12 -21.89
C SER A 591 -20.90 -19.29 -23.38
N PRO A 592 -21.37 -20.47 -23.84
CA PRO A 592 -21.63 -21.69 -23.08
C PRO A 592 -20.34 -22.42 -22.68
N SER A 593 -20.29 -23.06 -21.51
CA SER A 593 -19.09 -23.75 -21.01
C SER A 593 -18.93 -25.19 -21.50
N ALA A 594 -20.02 -25.82 -21.98
CA ALA A 594 -20.06 -27.26 -22.27
C ALA A 594 -19.05 -27.75 -23.31
N THR A 595 -18.67 -26.88 -24.26
CA THR A 595 -17.76 -27.18 -25.37
C THR A 595 -16.40 -26.48 -25.20
N LEU A 596 -16.11 -25.95 -24.01
CA LEU A 596 -14.84 -25.30 -23.69
C LEU A 596 -13.97 -26.21 -22.82
N SER A 597 -12.65 -26.08 -22.96
CA SER A 597 -11.70 -26.77 -22.09
C SER A 597 -11.79 -26.29 -20.64
N ASP A 598 -11.99 -24.98 -20.42
CA ASP A 598 -12.21 -24.36 -19.11
C ASP A 598 -12.84 -22.97 -19.26
N SER A 599 -14.08 -22.77 -18.83
CA SER A 599 -14.76 -21.48 -18.98
C SER A 599 -14.19 -20.35 -18.12
N ALA A 600 -13.30 -20.61 -17.17
CA ALA A 600 -12.69 -19.56 -16.33
C ALA A 600 -11.38 -18.99 -16.88
N LEU A 601 -10.80 -19.59 -17.92
CA LEU A 601 -9.58 -19.09 -18.55
C LEU A 601 -9.88 -17.96 -19.54
N LEU A 602 -8.94 -17.03 -19.73
CA LEU A 602 -9.04 -16.03 -20.81
C LEU A 602 -8.87 -16.68 -22.20
N GLY A 603 -8.09 -17.76 -22.29
CA GLY A 603 -7.88 -18.49 -23.53
C GLY A 603 -8.23 -19.98 -23.44
N PRO A 604 -9.51 -20.35 -23.38
CA PRO A 604 -9.93 -21.74 -23.47
C PRO A 604 -9.87 -22.26 -24.90
N TYR A 605 -9.68 -23.58 -25.05
CA TYR A 605 -9.94 -24.26 -26.31
C TYR A 605 -11.45 -24.52 -26.44
N ALA A 606 -12.04 -24.08 -27.54
CA ALA A 606 -13.42 -24.33 -27.92
C ALA A 606 -13.49 -25.48 -28.93
N LYS A 607 -14.32 -26.49 -28.66
CA LYS A 607 -14.57 -27.66 -29.52
C LYS A 607 -16.06 -27.87 -29.84
N PRO A 608 -16.76 -26.89 -30.41
CA PRO A 608 -18.18 -27.05 -30.73
C PRO A 608 -18.39 -27.97 -31.94
N SER A 609 -19.50 -28.73 -31.94
CA SER A 609 -19.91 -29.58 -33.07
C SER A 609 -20.83 -28.88 -34.08
N VAL A 610 -21.30 -27.68 -33.75
CA VAL A 610 -22.09 -26.78 -34.58
C VAL A 610 -21.64 -25.34 -34.34
N THR A 611 -21.87 -24.44 -35.30
CA THR A 611 -21.53 -23.01 -35.13
C THR A 611 -22.08 -22.45 -33.81
N THR A 612 -21.20 -21.95 -32.93
CA THR A 612 -21.53 -21.59 -31.55
C THR A 612 -21.00 -20.18 -31.22
N LYS A 613 -21.83 -19.36 -30.54
CA LYS A 613 -21.42 -18.07 -29.98
C LYS A 613 -20.94 -18.24 -28.54
N TYR A 614 -19.76 -17.74 -28.25
CA TYR A 614 -19.23 -17.64 -26.89
C TYR A 614 -19.26 -16.20 -26.38
N VAL A 615 -19.54 -16.03 -25.10
CA VAL A 615 -19.61 -14.74 -24.40
C VAL A 615 -18.58 -14.73 -23.27
N LEU A 616 -17.60 -13.83 -23.32
CA LEU A 616 -16.66 -13.54 -22.24
C LEU A 616 -17.28 -12.53 -21.27
N ARG A 617 -17.44 -12.92 -20.02
CA ARG A 617 -17.80 -12.04 -18.90
C ARG A 617 -16.56 -11.77 -18.05
N VAL A 618 -16.22 -10.49 -17.86
CA VAL A 618 -15.12 -10.05 -17.00
C VAL A 618 -15.70 -9.34 -15.78
N THR A 619 -15.26 -9.69 -14.57
CA THR A 619 -15.71 -9.05 -13.32
C THR A 619 -14.52 -8.62 -12.47
N ASN A 620 -14.52 -7.37 -12.01
CA ASN A 620 -13.48 -6.83 -11.13
C ASN A 620 -14.10 -5.79 -10.17
N GLY A 621 -13.88 -5.93 -8.87
CA GLY A 621 -14.35 -4.96 -7.87
C GLY A 621 -15.87 -4.71 -7.84
N GLY A 622 -16.69 -5.63 -8.38
CA GLY A 622 -18.15 -5.47 -8.52
C GLY A 622 -18.60 -5.02 -9.92
N CYS A 623 -17.73 -4.45 -10.75
CA CYS A 623 -18.06 -4.07 -12.12
C CYS A 623 -18.06 -5.29 -13.05
N VAL A 624 -18.96 -5.31 -14.05
CA VAL A 624 -19.07 -6.40 -15.06
C VAL A 624 -19.03 -5.88 -16.49
N ALA A 625 -18.20 -6.49 -17.34
CA ALA A 625 -18.08 -6.22 -18.78
C ALA A 625 -18.29 -7.51 -19.56
N TYR A 626 -18.80 -7.40 -20.79
CA TYR A 626 -19.08 -8.52 -21.67
C TYR A 626 -18.47 -8.28 -23.04
N ASP A 627 -17.99 -9.34 -23.67
CA ASP A 627 -17.70 -9.37 -25.11
C ASP A 627 -17.97 -10.75 -25.70
N THR A 628 -18.01 -10.89 -27.02
CA THR A 628 -18.44 -12.14 -27.68
C THR A 628 -17.59 -12.54 -28.87
N VAL A 629 -17.51 -13.84 -29.15
CA VAL A 629 -16.81 -14.42 -30.31
C VAL A 629 -17.63 -15.60 -30.89
N TRP A 630 -17.72 -15.69 -32.21
CA TRP A 630 -18.29 -16.85 -32.90
C TRP A 630 -17.23 -17.87 -33.28
N VAL A 631 -17.58 -19.16 -33.15
CA VAL A 631 -16.81 -20.28 -33.71
C VAL A 631 -17.69 -21.01 -34.73
N TYR A 632 -17.39 -20.87 -36.01
CA TYR A 632 -18.08 -21.52 -37.13
C TYR A 632 -17.56 -22.94 -37.34
N VAL A 633 -18.47 -23.92 -37.52
CA VAL A 633 -18.12 -25.33 -37.73
C VAL A 633 -18.51 -25.77 -39.14
N ASN A 634 -17.52 -26.08 -39.98
CA ASN A 634 -17.69 -26.46 -41.39
C ASN A 634 -17.58 -27.98 -41.61
N SER A 635 -18.30 -28.51 -42.60
CA SER A 635 -18.39 -29.95 -42.91
C SER A 635 -17.43 -30.47 -44.00
N GLY A 636 -16.36 -29.74 -44.33
CA GLY A 636 -15.17 -30.27 -45.01
C GLY A 636 -15.28 -30.75 -46.47
N THR A 637 -15.73 -29.93 -47.44
CA THR A 637 -15.77 -30.32 -48.87
C THR A 637 -14.92 -29.46 -49.81
N CYS A 638 -13.75 -29.00 -49.39
CA CYS A 638 -12.87 -28.19 -50.26
C CYS A 638 -11.41 -28.65 -50.20
N GLU A 639 -10.98 -29.66 -50.95
CA GLU A 639 -9.54 -29.85 -51.24
C GLU A 639 -9.31 -30.15 -52.73
N GLU A 640 -8.41 -29.38 -53.38
CA GLU A 640 -7.79 -29.71 -54.67
C GLU A 640 -6.26 -29.63 -54.53
N CYS A 641 -5.52 -30.46 -55.26
CA CYS A 641 -4.04 -30.48 -55.24
C CYS A 641 -3.37 -29.14 -55.60
N SER A 642 -4.11 -28.14 -56.11
CA SER A 642 -3.60 -26.83 -56.49
C SER A 642 -3.52 -25.79 -55.35
N GLN A 643 -4.03 -26.06 -54.14
CA GLN A 643 -4.28 -25.02 -53.13
C GLN A 643 -3.24 -24.84 -52.00
N VAL A 644 -2.08 -25.51 -52.04
CA VAL A 644 -0.92 -25.13 -51.19
C VAL A 644 0.05 -24.29 -52.03
N TYR A 645 -0.28 -22.99 -52.18
CA TYR A 645 0.38 -22.02 -53.09
C TYR A 645 1.87 -21.72 -52.83
N GLN A 646 2.55 -22.47 -51.95
CA GLN A 646 4.00 -22.35 -51.71
C GLN A 646 4.76 -23.68 -51.88
N VAL A 647 4.06 -24.83 -51.95
CA VAL A 647 4.71 -26.15 -51.94
C VAL A 647 4.61 -26.88 -53.28
N ASN A 648 3.63 -26.54 -54.13
CA ASN A 648 3.30 -27.31 -55.33
C ASN A 648 4.15 -27.02 -56.58
N ASP A 649 5.14 -26.13 -56.50
CA ASP A 649 6.14 -26.00 -57.55
C ASP A 649 6.91 -27.31 -57.70
N SER A 650 7.07 -27.78 -58.95
CA SER A 650 7.75 -29.04 -59.30
C SER A 650 7.01 -30.32 -58.88
N LEU A 651 5.69 -30.29 -58.68
CA LEU A 651 4.86 -31.48 -58.40
C LEU A 651 4.83 -32.44 -59.60
N VAL A 652 5.15 -33.71 -59.34
CA VAL A 652 5.23 -34.79 -60.34
C VAL A 652 4.03 -35.74 -60.24
N LEU A 653 3.61 -36.07 -59.02
CA LEU A 653 2.45 -36.91 -58.73
C LEU A 653 1.64 -36.31 -57.58
N CYS A 654 0.31 -36.31 -57.69
CA CYS A 654 -0.59 -35.96 -56.59
C CYS A 654 -1.83 -36.85 -56.56
N TYR A 655 -1.89 -37.73 -55.58
CA TYR A 655 -3.02 -38.62 -55.34
C TYR A 655 -3.64 -38.33 -53.99
N LEU A 656 -4.85 -37.75 -54.01
CA LEU A 656 -5.64 -37.54 -52.78
C LEU A 656 -6.45 -38.76 -52.38
N PHE A 657 -6.62 -39.73 -53.29
CA PHE A 657 -7.40 -40.95 -53.07
C PHE A 657 -8.85 -40.72 -52.62
N ASN A 658 -9.42 -39.56 -52.98
CA ASN A 658 -10.83 -39.21 -52.79
C ASN A 658 -11.70 -39.83 -53.87
N GLY A 659 -11.90 -41.15 -53.80
CA GLY A 659 -12.81 -41.90 -54.65
C GLY A 659 -12.19 -42.52 -55.90
N ASP A 660 -10.96 -42.14 -56.27
CA ASP A 660 -10.23 -42.73 -57.40
C ASP A 660 -8.69 -42.63 -57.22
N ALA A 661 -7.93 -43.22 -58.14
CA ALA A 661 -6.48 -43.12 -58.21
C ALA A 661 -6.03 -42.25 -59.41
N ASN A 662 -6.68 -41.10 -59.62
CA ASN A 662 -6.28 -40.16 -60.67
C ASN A 662 -5.20 -39.19 -60.17
N ASP A 663 -4.27 -38.84 -61.08
CA ASP A 663 -3.20 -37.90 -60.80
C ASP A 663 -3.69 -36.46 -60.99
N LEU A 664 -3.71 -35.71 -59.88
CA LEU A 664 -4.15 -34.32 -59.83
C LEU A 664 -2.96 -33.33 -59.92
N SER A 665 -1.75 -33.79 -60.24
CA SER A 665 -0.58 -32.91 -60.42
C SER A 665 -0.64 -32.06 -61.69
N GLY A 666 -1.51 -32.43 -62.63
CA GLY A 666 -1.57 -31.86 -63.99
C GLY A 666 -0.69 -32.59 -65.01
N ASN A 667 0.07 -33.63 -64.60
CA ASN A 667 0.90 -34.44 -65.50
C ASN A 667 0.16 -35.64 -66.12
N ASN A 668 -1.09 -35.89 -65.74
CA ASN A 668 -1.94 -37.00 -66.22
C ASN A 668 -1.30 -38.39 -66.02
N ASN A 669 -0.48 -38.56 -64.98
CA ASN A 669 0.14 -39.84 -64.66
C ASN A 669 -0.85 -40.76 -63.91
N ASN A 670 -2.08 -40.95 -64.39
CA ASN A 670 -3.14 -41.65 -63.65
C ASN A 670 -2.75 -43.09 -63.28
N GLY A 671 -3.09 -43.50 -62.05
CA GLY A 671 -2.82 -44.83 -61.53
C GLY A 671 -3.88 -45.84 -61.96
N SER A 672 -3.45 -47.04 -62.34
CA SER A 672 -4.32 -48.20 -62.56
C SER A 672 -4.35 -49.06 -61.30
N VAL A 673 -5.53 -49.20 -60.69
CA VAL A 673 -5.71 -49.95 -59.44
C VAL A 673 -5.81 -51.45 -59.73
N ASN A 674 -4.96 -52.25 -59.11
CA ASN A 674 -4.96 -53.71 -59.19
C ASN A 674 -5.18 -54.26 -57.77
N GLY A 675 -6.39 -54.74 -57.47
CA GLY A 675 -6.77 -55.37 -56.20
C GLY A 675 -7.08 -54.39 -55.05
N ALA A 676 -6.29 -53.31 -54.89
CA ALA A 676 -6.48 -52.35 -53.80
C ALA A 676 -7.88 -51.71 -53.78
N THR A 677 -8.42 -51.46 -52.57
CA THR A 677 -9.82 -50.99 -52.39
C THR A 677 -9.91 -49.65 -51.67
N LEU A 678 -10.90 -48.82 -52.03
CA LEU A 678 -11.18 -47.56 -51.34
C LEU A 678 -11.63 -47.82 -49.89
N THR A 679 -11.14 -46.99 -48.96
CA THR A 679 -11.39 -47.15 -47.52
C THR A 679 -11.51 -45.79 -46.82
N THR A 680 -11.71 -45.83 -45.50
CA THR A 680 -11.72 -44.63 -44.67
C THR A 680 -10.31 -44.07 -44.48
N ASP A 681 -10.18 -42.75 -44.61
CA ASP A 681 -8.94 -42.05 -44.29
C ASP A 681 -8.68 -41.95 -42.78
N ARG A 682 -7.64 -41.20 -42.41
CA ARG A 682 -7.25 -40.94 -41.01
C ARG A 682 -8.26 -40.12 -40.20
N PHE A 683 -9.21 -39.46 -40.85
CA PHE A 683 -10.28 -38.68 -40.23
C PHE A 683 -11.61 -39.45 -40.20
N GLY A 684 -11.63 -40.68 -40.71
CA GLY A 684 -12.82 -41.52 -40.79
C GLY A 684 -13.72 -41.21 -41.98
N ILE A 685 -13.24 -40.42 -42.96
CA ILE A 685 -13.97 -40.09 -44.17
C ILE A 685 -13.91 -41.29 -45.12
N THR A 686 -15.06 -41.82 -45.50
CA THR A 686 -15.18 -43.00 -46.38
C THR A 686 -14.72 -42.70 -47.81
N ASN A 687 -14.04 -43.65 -48.44
CA ASN A 687 -13.52 -43.57 -49.81
C ASN A 687 -12.48 -42.45 -50.03
N SER A 688 -11.71 -42.13 -48.99
CA SER A 688 -10.67 -41.09 -49.02
C SER A 688 -9.26 -41.63 -48.78
N ALA A 689 -9.06 -42.95 -48.94
CA ALA A 689 -7.76 -43.61 -48.91
C ALA A 689 -7.85 -44.95 -49.66
N TYR A 690 -6.71 -45.58 -50.00
CA TYR A 690 -6.68 -46.96 -50.50
C TYR A 690 -6.13 -47.94 -49.46
N SER A 691 -6.75 -49.12 -49.37
CA SER A 691 -6.33 -50.27 -48.58
C SER A 691 -5.71 -51.32 -49.49
N PHE A 692 -4.61 -51.91 -49.04
CA PHE A 692 -3.82 -52.96 -49.68
C PHE A 692 -3.73 -54.15 -48.71
N ASP A 693 -3.95 -55.36 -49.20
CA ASP A 693 -4.09 -56.57 -48.38
C ASP A 693 -2.78 -57.28 -48.01
N GLY A 694 -1.67 -56.91 -48.67
CA GLY A 694 -0.34 -57.50 -48.46
C GLY A 694 -0.08 -58.81 -49.22
N VAL A 695 -0.96 -59.19 -50.17
CA VAL A 695 -0.84 -60.43 -50.94
C VAL A 695 -0.57 -60.17 -52.42
N ASP A 696 -1.40 -59.37 -53.09
CA ASP A 696 -1.23 -59.08 -54.53
C ASP A 696 -1.65 -57.66 -54.96
N ASP A 697 -2.09 -56.82 -54.01
CA ASP A 697 -2.60 -55.46 -54.26
C ASP A 697 -1.51 -54.44 -54.64
N TYR A 698 -1.74 -53.65 -55.69
CA TYR A 698 -0.92 -52.48 -56.03
C TYR A 698 -1.63 -51.47 -56.95
N ILE A 699 -1.12 -50.24 -57.00
CA ILE A 699 -1.49 -49.24 -58.01
C ILE A 699 -0.32 -49.05 -58.96
N GLU A 700 -0.54 -49.28 -60.25
CA GLU A 700 0.46 -49.10 -61.31
C GLU A 700 0.38 -47.69 -61.89
N VAL A 701 1.49 -46.96 -61.84
CA VAL A 701 1.64 -45.63 -62.41
C VAL A 701 2.50 -45.74 -63.68
N PRO A 702 1.93 -45.48 -64.87
CA PRO A 702 2.63 -45.68 -66.14
C PRO A 702 3.86 -44.77 -66.26
N ASN A 703 4.89 -45.25 -66.96
CA ASN A 703 6.10 -44.45 -67.14
C ASN A 703 5.85 -43.21 -68.03
N SER A 704 6.40 -42.07 -67.63
CA SER A 704 6.30 -40.81 -68.36
C SER A 704 7.56 -39.96 -68.19
N THR A 705 7.70 -38.91 -69.00
CA THR A 705 8.86 -38.01 -68.94
C THR A 705 8.96 -37.24 -67.62
N SER A 706 7.83 -36.91 -66.98
CA SER A 706 7.81 -36.24 -65.66
C SER A 706 8.27 -37.17 -64.54
N ILE A 707 8.06 -38.48 -64.68
CA ILE A 707 8.53 -39.51 -63.73
C ILE A 707 9.98 -39.93 -64.02
N SER A 708 10.41 -39.93 -65.29
CA SER A 708 11.76 -40.39 -65.68
C SER A 708 12.89 -39.35 -65.49
N SER A 709 12.58 -38.05 -65.33
CA SER A 709 13.59 -36.97 -65.29
C SER A 709 13.50 -35.99 -64.12
N PRO A 710 13.29 -36.41 -62.85
CA PRO A 710 13.49 -35.49 -61.74
C PRO A 710 15.00 -35.21 -61.57
N ALA A 711 15.34 -33.94 -61.35
CA ALA A 711 16.70 -33.46 -61.16
C ALA A 711 17.39 -34.12 -59.95
N ALA A 712 18.62 -33.72 -59.60
CA ALA A 712 19.40 -34.25 -58.45
C ALA A 712 18.73 -34.09 -57.06
N ARG A 713 17.42 -33.82 -56.97
CA ARG A 713 16.62 -33.53 -55.78
C ARG A 713 15.19 -34.07 -55.98
N LEU A 714 14.63 -34.73 -54.97
CA LEU A 714 13.29 -35.33 -55.00
C LEU A 714 12.68 -35.28 -53.59
N THR A 715 11.36 -35.12 -53.48
CA THR A 715 10.64 -35.40 -52.22
C THR A 715 9.45 -36.31 -52.46
N THR A 716 9.33 -37.37 -51.66
CA THR A 716 8.15 -38.25 -51.61
C THR A 716 7.47 -38.06 -50.27
N VAL A 717 6.15 -37.87 -50.27
CA VAL A 717 5.37 -37.68 -49.05
C VAL A 717 4.03 -38.40 -49.16
N PHE A 718 3.60 -39.02 -48.07
CA PHE A 718 2.34 -39.73 -48.00
C PHE A 718 1.90 -39.91 -46.55
N TRP A 719 0.60 -40.13 -46.37
CA TRP A 719 0.05 -40.70 -45.15
C TRP A 719 -0.05 -42.22 -45.31
N VAL A 720 0.29 -42.96 -44.26
CA VAL A 720 0.34 -44.42 -44.28
C VAL A 720 -0.10 -45.02 -42.95
N GLN A 721 -0.79 -46.15 -43.01
CA GLN A 721 -1.08 -47.02 -41.87
C GLN A 721 -0.65 -48.44 -42.23
N VAL A 722 0.32 -49.01 -41.50
CA VAL A 722 0.81 -50.38 -41.75
C VAL A 722 -0.03 -51.37 -40.94
N ASN A 723 -0.59 -52.40 -41.57
CA ASN A 723 -1.40 -53.42 -40.89
C ASN A 723 -0.63 -54.74 -40.68
N GLY A 724 0.40 -55.00 -41.49
CA GLY A 724 1.31 -56.13 -41.34
C GLY A 724 2.65 -55.88 -42.01
N TRP A 725 3.67 -56.66 -41.62
CA TRP A 725 5.02 -56.58 -42.16
C TRP A 725 5.34 -57.82 -43.01
N SER A 726 6.01 -57.64 -44.15
CA SER A 726 6.72 -58.75 -44.78
C SER A 726 8.05 -58.98 -44.05
N ASN A 727 8.48 -60.23 -43.93
CA ASN A 727 9.77 -60.56 -43.32
C ASN A 727 10.75 -61.01 -44.39
N GLN A 728 11.75 -60.16 -44.66
CA GLN A 728 12.80 -60.45 -45.64
C GLN A 728 14.16 -60.36 -44.95
N PHE A 729 14.96 -61.42 -45.06
CA PHE A 729 16.31 -61.53 -44.45
C PHE A 729 16.37 -61.15 -42.95
N GLY A 730 15.30 -61.42 -42.19
CA GLY A 730 15.23 -61.14 -40.74
C GLY A 730 14.83 -59.71 -40.38
N VAL A 731 14.36 -58.91 -41.35
CA VAL A 731 13.90 -57.53 -41.15
C VAL A 731 12.43 -57.42 -41.55
N ASN A 732 11.63 -56.73 -40.71
CA ASN A 732 10.23 -56.40 -41.00
C ASN A 732 10.16 -55.20 -41.95
N TYR A 733 9.46 -55.35 -43.06
CA TYR A 733 9.51 -54.43 -44.19
C TYR A 733 8.15 -54.19 -44.84
N ALA A 734 7.96 -53.01 -45.43
CA ALA A 734 6.76 -52.64 -46.17
C ALA A 734 7.12 -51.66 -47.31
N SER A 735 7.04 -52.10 -48.57
CA SER A 735 7.31 -51.26 -49.74
C SER A 735 6.11 -50.38 -50.10
N ILE A 736 6.28 -49.06 -50.02
CA ILE A 736 5.18 -48.11 -50.28
C ILE A 736 5.22 -47.59 -51.71
N LEU A 737 6.40 -47.20 -52.20
CA LEU A 737 6.59 -46.67 -53.54
C LEU A 737 7.86 -47.25 -54.16
N SER A 738 7.79 -47.82 -55.36
CA SER A 738 8.92 -48.44 -56.06
C SER A 738 8.96 -48.10 -57.55
N LYS A 739 10.17 -47.95 -58.09
CA LYS A 739 10.45 -47.88 -59.54
C LYS A 739 11.76 -48.60 -59.82
N SER A 740 11.72 -49.58 -60.71
CA SER A 740 12.86 -50.50 -60.93
C SER A 740 12.88 -51.12 -62.32
N ASN A 741 14.09 -51.49 -62.77
CA ASN A 741 14.31 -52.27 -63.99
C ASN A 741 14.23 -53.79 -63.74
N SER A 742 14.63 -54.24 -62.56
CA SER A 742 14.64 -55.64 -62.12
C SER A 742 14.91 -55.72 -60.61
N ALA A 743 14.63 -56.85 -59.97
CA ALA A 743 14.83 -57.04 -58.51
C ALA A 743 16.25 -56.77 -57.98
N THR A 744 17.27 -56.73 -58.86
CA THR A 744 18.67 -56.43 -58.49
C THR A 744 19.14 -55.04 -58.93
N ASN A 745 18.29 -54.29 -59.65
CA ASN A 745 18.58 -52.96 -60.18
C ASN A 745 17.43 -51.98 -59.89
N CYS A 746 17.12 -51.85 -58.59
CA CYS A 746 16.10 -50.94 -58.08
C CYS A 746 16.56 -49.48 -58.19
N GLN A 747 15.81 -48.67 -58.95
CA GLN A 747 16.17 -47.28 -59.24
C GLN A 747 15.75 -46.36 -58.11
N TYR A 748 14.54 -46.51 -57.60
CA TYR A 748 14.05 -45.78 -56.44
C TYR A 748 13.03 -46.59 -55.66
N ARG A 749 13.22 -46.72 -54.35
CA ARG A 749 12.24 -47.33 -53.46
C ARG A 749 12.16 -46.60 -52.14
N VAL A 750 10.95 -46.37 -51.65
CA VAL A 750 10.67 -45.91 -50.29
C VAL A 750 9.86 -46.99 -49.58
N SER A 751 10.41 -47.45 -48.46
CA SER A 751 9.82 -48.50 -47.66
C SER A 751 9.89 -48.18 -46.19
N LEU A 752 8.97 -48.75 -45.43
CA LEU A 752 8.92 -48.64 -43.98
C LEU A 752 9.49 -49.91 -43.35
N LYS A 753 10.03 -49.75 -42.15
CA LYS A 753 10.46 -50.80 -41.24
C LYS A 753 9.82 -50.58 -39.89
N ASP A 754 9.73 -51.63 -39.09
CA ASP A 754 9.25 -51.53 -37.71
C ASP A 754 10.04 -50.51 -36.87
N ASN A 755 11.31 -50.27 -37.21
CA ASN A 755 12.20 -49.33 -36.53
C ASN A 755 12.58 -48.07 -37.35
N GLY A 756 11.94 -47.82 -38.49
CA GLY A 756 12.13 -46.57 -39.25
C GLY A 756 11.80 -46.64 -40.74
N VAL A 757 12.61 -45.96 -41.57
CA VAL A 757 12.39 -45.83 -43.02
C VAL A 757 13.62 -46.37 -43.77
N SER A 758 13.41 -46.99 -44.93
CA SER A 758 14.47 -47.46 -45.82
C SER A 758 14.27 -46.86 -47.20
N VAL A 759 15.36 -46.36 -47.77
CA VAL A 759 15.37 -45.78 -49.12
C VAL A 759 16.42 -46.48 -49.95
N ILE A 760 16.04 -46.85 -51.18
CA ILE A 760 16.95 -47.44 -52.15
C ILE A 760 17.08 -46.52 -53.34
N ASN A 761 18.31 -46.38 -53.84
CA ASN A 761 18.61 -45.71 -55.09
C ASN A 761 19.74 -46.42 -55.83
N ASN A 762 19.49 -46.75 -57.10
CA ASN A 762 20.41 -47.45 -57.99
C ASN A 762 21.06 -48.70 -57.36
N GLY A 763 20.25 -49.53 -56.71
CA GLY A 763 20.65 -50.76 -56.03
C GLY A 763 21.39 -50.59 -54.68
N LYS A 764 21.57 -49.35 -54.19
CA LYS A 764 22.16 -49.07 -52.87
C LYS A 764 21.10 -48.74 -51.83
N TYR A 765 21.34 -49.17 -50.60
CA TYR A 765 20.39 -49.10 -49.49
C TYR A 765 20.82 -48.07 -48.45
N TRP A 766 19.87 -47.26 -47.99
CA TRP A 766 20.05 -46.35 -46.85
C TRP A 766 18.93 -46.53 -45.85
N ASP A 767 19.31 -47.00 -44.68
CA ASP A 767 18.40 -47.27 -43.58
C ASP A 767 18.44 -46.16 -42.54
N PHE A 768 17.26 -45.63 -42.24
CA PHE A 768 17.03 -44.66 -41.20
C PHE A 768 16.40 -45.34 -40.00
N ASN A 769 17.23 -45.78 -39.06
CA ASN A 769 16.78 -46.44 -37.85
C ASN A 769 16.62 -45.39 -36.73
N GLY A 770 15.53 -45.45 -35.96
CA GLY A 770 15.37 -44.61 -34.77
C GLY A 770 13.95 -44.13 -34.47
N THR A 771 13.03 -44.21 -35.43
CA THR A 771 11.61 -43.88 -35.21
C THR A 771 10.77 -45.12 -35.44
N GLY A 772 10.21 -45.71 -34.38
CA GLY A 772 9.39 -46.91 -34.49
C GLY A 772 8.06 -46.65 -35.20
N ILE A 773 7.70 -47.51 -36.16
CA ILE A 773 6.41 -47.47 -36.87
C ILE A 773 5.52 -48.56 -36.28
N SER A 774 4.43 -48.15 -35.63
CA SER A 774 3.49 -49.09 -35.00
C SER A 774 2.39 -49.52 -35.98
N LEU A 775 1.94 -50.77 -35.86
CA LEU A 775 0.83 -51.27 -36.66
C LEU A 775 -0.47 -50.51 -36.37
N ASN A 776 -1.34 -50.41 -37.36
CA ASN A 776 -2.67 -49.79 -37.31
C ASN A 776 -2.69 -48.31 -36.86
N THR A 777 -1.56 -47.60 -37.00
CA THR A 777 -1.44 -46.18 -36.66
C THR A 777 -1.12 -45.38 -37.93
N TRP A 778 -1.80 -44.25 -38.13
CA TRP A 778 -1.50 -43.34 -39.24
C TRP A 778 -0.25 -42.51 -38.96
N TYR A 779 0.66 -42.50 -39.93
CA TYR A 779 1.85 -41.66 -39.92
C TYR A 779 1.93 -40.85 -41.21
N HIS A 780 2.37 -39.60 -41.09
CA HIS A 780 2.79 -38.81 -42.25
C HIS A 780 4.29 -38.97 -42.44
N ILE A 781 4.69 -39.56 -43.56
CA ILE A 781 6.09 -39.83 -43.87
C ILE A 781 6.49 -38.94 -45.04
N ALA A 782 7.58 -38.19 -44.88
CA ALA A 782 8.23 -37.48 -45.98
C ALA A 782 9.70 -37.89 -46.08
N VAL A 783 10.14 -38.23 -47.28
CA VAL A 783 11.55 -38.51 -47.62
C VAL A 783 12.02 -37.45 -48.59
N VAL A 784 12.99 -36.66 -48.15
CA VAL A 784 13.56 -35.53 -48.90
C VAL A 784 14.98 -35.89 -49.33
N PHE A 785 15.20 -35.94 -50.63
CA PHE A 785 16.50 -36.08 -51.23
C PHE A 785 17.01 -34.75 -51.79
N ASN A 786 18.23 -34.37 -51.40
CA ASN A 786 18.90 -33.17 -51.84
C ASN A 786 20.37 -33.46 -52.16
N ASN A 787 20.65 -33.76 -53.43
CA ASN A 787 21.96 -34.05 -54.03
C ASN A 787 22.74 -35.23 -53.41
N ASN A 788 23.33 -35.08 -52.22
CA ASN A 788 24.12 -36.15 -51.58
C ASN A 788 23.53 -36.54 -50.21
N THR A 789 22.35 -35.99 -49.87
CA THR A 789 21.72 -36.16 -48.56
C THR A 789 20.28 -36.63 -48.73
N SER A 790 19.94 -37.67 -47.99
CA SER A 790 18.58 -38.19 -47.85
C SER A 790 18.15 -37.92 -46.41
N SER A 791 17.07 -37.16 -46.24
CA SER A 791 16.46 -36.85 -44.94
C SER A 791 15.05 -37.43 -44.88
N TYR A 792 14.59 -37.79 -43.68
CA TYR A 792 13.22 -38.25 -43.49
C TYR A 792 12.54 -37.53 -42.33
N TYR A 793 11.22 -37.43 -42.42
CA TYR A 793 10.34 -36.75 -41.50
C TYR A 793 9.19 -37.67 -41.14
N VAL A 794 8.80 -37.66 -39.87
CA VAL A 794 7.65 -38.39 -39.35
C VAL A 794 6.72 -37.37 -38.68
N ASN A 795 5.46 -37.34 -39.10
CA ASN A 795 4.44 -36.41 -38.58
C ASN A 795 4.88 -34.93 -38.67
N GLY A 796 5.48 -34.56 -39.80
CA GLY A 796 5.97 -33.20 -40.07
C GLY A 796 7.30 -32.85 -39.41
N VAL A 797 7.81 -33.67 -38.49
CA VAL A 797 9.02 -33.42 -37.70
C VAL A 797 10.23 -34.15 -38.32
N TYR A 798 11.37 -33.46 -38.38
CA TYR A 798 12.64 -34.05 -38.85
C TYR A 798 13.07 -35.21 -37.97
N ALA A 799 13.27 -36.39 -38.57
CA ALA A 799 13.56 -37.63 -37.84
C ALA A 799 14.99 -38.16 -38.09
N GLY A 800 15.69 -37.64 -39.11
CA GLY A 800 17.12 -37.90 -39.33
C GLY A 800 17.56 -37.78 -40.78
N GLN A 801 18.87 -37.98 -41.01
CA GLN A 801 19.49 -37.95 -42.34
C GLN A 801 20.62 -38.98 -42.49
N SER A 802 20.97 -39.27 -43.74
CA SER A 802 22.08 -40.13 -44.14
C SER A 802 22.77 -39.55 -45.37
N THR A 803 24.08 -39.76 -45.47
CA THR A 803 24.86 -39.39 -46.65
C THR A 803 24.71 -40.47 -47.72
N SER A 804 24.14 -40.07 -48.86
CA SER A 804 23.86 -40.94 -49.98
C SER A 804 24.64 -40.43 -51.20
N PRO A 805 25.88 -40.90 -51.44
CA PRO A 805 26.69 -40.40 -52.56
C PRO A 805 26.16 -40.96 -53.90
N GLY A 806 25.63 -40.08 -54.76
CA GLY A 806 25.26 -40.39 -56.15
C GLY A 806 24.05 -39.62 -56.69
N THR A 807 23.96 -39.45 -58.01
CA THR A 807 22.77 -38.89 -58.70
C THR A 807 21.67 -39.95 -58.78
N PHE A 808 20.42 -39.59 -58.48
CA PHE A 808 19.29 -40.50 -58.71
C PHE A 808 19.05 -40.64 -60.23
N SER A 809 18.76 -41.86 -60.69
CA SER A 809 18.44 -42.11 -62.10
C SER A 809 17.10 -42.84 -62.18
N PHE A 810 16.12 -42.19 -62.81
CA PHE A 810 14.74 -42.71 -62.98
C PHE A 810 14.47 -43.17 -64.42
N ASN A 811 15.54 -43.44 -65.18
CA ASN A 811 15.49 -43.65 -66.63
C ASN A 811 15.03 -45.05 -67.05
N SER A 812 14.43 -45.86 -66.17
CA SER A 812 13.80 -47.12 -66.56
C SER A 812 12.60 -46.82 -67.46
N GLY A 813 12.45 -47.53 -68.58
CA GLY A 813 11.21 -47.50 -69.36
C GLY A 813 9.98 -48.06 -68.63
N ASN A 814 10.16 -48.63 -67.43
CA ASN A 814 9.14 -49.35 -66.66
C ASN A 814 8.26 -48.43 -65.79
N SER A 815 7.05 -48.89 -65.48
CA SER A 815 6.09 -48.27 -64.56
C SER A 815 6.66 -48.08 -63.13
N MET A 816 6.08 -47.12 -62.41
CA MET A 816 6.25 -46.97 -60.95
C MET A 816 5.06 -47.64 -60.27
N TYR A 817 5.24 -48.15 -59.05
CA TYR A 817 4.20 -48.85 -58.32
C TYR A 817 4.02 -48.30 -56.91
N ILE A 818 2.76 -48.21 -56.48
CA ILE A 818 2.36 -47.91 -55.10
C ILE A 818 1.83 -49.21 -54.47
N GLY A 819 2.35 -49.59 -53.31
CA GLY A 819 1.89 -50.76 -52.55
C GLY A 819 2.55 -52.09 -52.92
N ARG A 820 3.62 -52.10 -53.73
CA ARG A 820 4.41 -53.31 -53.98
C ARG A 820 5.90 -53.04 -54.17
N ASP A 821 6.68 -54.09 -54.02
CA ASP A 821 8.08 -54.11 -54.42
C ASP A 821 8.24 -54.38 -55.94
N ASP A 822 9.50 -54.42 -56.40
CA ASP A 822 9.95 -54.50 -57.78
C ASP A 822 9.24 -55.61 -58.59
N PRO A 823 9.02 -55.39 -59.91
CA PRO A 823 8.45 -56.41 -60.79
C PRO A 823 9.22 -57.74 -60.72
N GLY A 824 8.50 -58.83 -60.42
CA GLY A 824 9.07 -60.17 -60.26
C GLY A 824 9.31 -60.63 -58.81
N THR A 825 9.03 -59.78 -57.82
CA THR A 825 8.99 -60.13 -56.39
C THR A 825 7.57 -60.50 -55.93
N THR A 826 7.45 -61.18 -54.79
CA THR A 826 6.16 -61.52 -54.14
C THR A 826 5.88 -60.64 -52.91
N ASP A 827 6.55 -59.49 -52.79
CA ASP A 827 6.46 -58.61 -51.62
C ASP A 827 5.46 -57.47 -51.88
N TYR A 828 4.32 -57.52 -51.20
CA TYR A 828 3.20 -56.58 -51.32
C TYR A 828 2.92 -55.87 -49.99
N PHE A 829 2.43 -54.63 -50.06
CA PHE A 829 2.15 -53.82 -48.88
C PHE A 829 0.83 -54.22 -48.24
N GLY A 830 0.84 -54.52 -46.95
CA GLY A 830 -0.38 -54.71 -46.15
C GLY A 830 -0.68 -53.48 -45.30
N GLY A 831 -1.64 -52.64 -45.71
CA GLY A 831 -1.96 -51.40 -45.00
C GLY A 831 -2.81 -50.42 -45.81
N LYS A 832 -2.80 -49.15 -45.41
CA LYS A 832 -3.53 -48.06 -46.08
C LYS A 832 -2.58 -46.93 -46.48
N VAL A 833 -2.83 -46.30 -47.64
CA VAL A 833 -2.13 -45.10 -48.10
C VAL A 833 -3.12 -44.01 -48.43
N ASP A 834 -2.79 -42.79 -48.03
CA ASP A 834 -3.56 -41.57 -48.27
C ASP A 834 -2.61 -40.43 -48.70
N GLU A 835 -3.10 -39.49 -49.52
CA GLU A 835 -2.43 -38.24 -49.89
C GLU A 835 -0.96 -38.37 -50.38
N LEU A 836 -0.72 -39.31 -51.30
CA LEU A 836 0.62 -39.52 -51.86
C LEU A 836 1.00 -38.41 -52.84
N ARG A 837 2.16 -37.79 -52.62
CA ARG A 837 2.72 -36.76 -53.49
C ARG A 837 4.21 -36.97 -53.74
N VAL A 838 4.65 -36.63 -54.96
CA VAL A 838 6.06 -36.65 -55.36
C VAL A 838 6.43 -35.31 -56.00
N PHE A 839 7.54 -34.71 -55.57
CA PHE A 839 8.05 -33.43 -56.04
C PHE A 839 9.45 -33.59 -56.63
N ALA A 840 9.74 -32.98 -57.79
CA ALA A 840 11.06 -32.92 -58.41
C ALA A 840 12.01 -31.89 -57.78
N ARG A 841 11.88 -31.68 -56.46
CA ARG A 841 12.73 -30.80 -55.65
C ARG A 841 12.81 -31.30 -54.20
N ALA A 842 13.79 -30.79 -53.48
CA ALA A 842 13.89 -31.00 -52.03
C ALA A 842 12.96 -30.00 -51.31
N LEU A 843 11.99 -30.50 -50.55
CA LEU A 843 11.16 -29.66 -49.68
C LEU A 843 11.92 -29.29 -48.40
N SER A 844 11.70 -28.06 -47.92
CA SER A 844 12.17 -27.60 -46.62
C SER A 844 11.32 -28.20 -45.48
N ALA A 845 11.86 -28.22 -44.26
CA ALA A 845 11.14 -28.70 -43.08
C ALA A 845 9.82 -27.96 -42.83
N ALA A 846 9.76 -26.65 -43.12
CA ALA A 846 8.54 -25.87 -42.99
C ALA A 846 7.46 -26.29 -44.00
N GLU A 847 7.85 -26.59 -45.24
CA GLU A 847 6.93 -27.08 -46.26
C GLU A 847 6.44 -28.50 -45.93
N VAL A 848 7.30 -29.37 -45.40
CA VAL A 848 6.91 -30.71 -44.91
C VAL A 848 5.94 -30.59 -43.73
N MET A 849 6.17 -29.67 -42.80
CA MET A 849 5.26 -29.40 -41.69
C MET A 849 3.92 -28.84 -42.15
N GLN A 850 3.91 -28.01 -43.21
CA GLN A 850 2.67 -27.50 -43.82
C GLN A 850 1.84 -28.63 -44.43
N LEU A 851 2.48 -29.58 -45.13
CA LEU A 851 1.79 -30.76 -45.68
C LEU A 851 1.22 -31.68 -44.59
N TYR A 852 1.91 -31.79 -43.45
CA TYR A 852 1.41 -32.54 -42.29
C TYR A 852 0.20 -31.87 -41.62
N SER A 853 0.24 -30.55 -41.43
CA SER A 853 -0.70 -29.82 -40.55
C SER A 853 -2.00 -29.34 -41.19
N ARG A 854 -2.24 -29.61 -42.49
CA ARG A 854 -3.46 -29.23 -43.27
C ARG A 854 -4.06 -27.87 -42.88
N SER A 855 -3.30 -26.79 -43.03
CA SER A 855 -3.83 -25.44 -42.73
C SER A 855 -4.72 -24.88 -43.84
N PHE A 856 -6.04 -24.84 -43.62
CA PHE A 856 -6.94 -23.96 -44.37
C PHE A 856 -6.74 -22.51 -43.94
N THR A 857 -6.49 -21.61 -44.90
CA THR A 857 -6.39 -20.17 -44.61
C THR A 857 -7.79 -19.53 -44.70
N GLN A 858 -8.30 -19.04 -43.57
CA GLN A 858 -9.49 -18.19 -43.51
C GLN A 858 -9.28 -16.96 -44.40
N PHE A 859 -10.32 -16.53 -45.12
CA PHE A 859 -10.21 -15.38 -46.01
C PHE A 859 -11.34 -14.36 -45.88
N ALA A 860 -12.48 -14.65 -45.27
CA ALA A 860 -13.43 -13.60 -44.90
C ALA A 860 -12.94 -12.90 -43.63
N ASN A 861 -12.85 -11.57 -43.66
CA ASN A 861 -12.56 -10.77 -42.47
C ASN A 861 -13.38 -9.47 -42.49
N ALA A 862 -14.33 -9.34 -41.58
CA ALA A 862 -15.27 -8.23 -41.41
C ALA A 862 -14.68 -7.04 -40.60
N GLY A 863 -13.48 -7.20 -40.06
CA GLY A 863 -12.84 -6.27 -39.14
C GLY A 863 -13.10 -6.61 -37.67
N THR A 864 -12.55 -5.79 -36.78
CA THR A 864 -12.74 -5.98 -35.33
C THR A 864 -14.06 -5.37 -34.85
N ASP A 865 -14.67 -6.00 -33.84
CA ASP A 865 -15.82 -5.45 -33.13
C ASP A 865 -15.53 -4.02 -32.65
N THR A 866 -16.53 -3.15 -32.79
CA THR A 866 -16.35 -1.70 -32.62
C THR A 866 -17.55 -1.04 -31.96
N SER A 867 -17.46 0.26 -31.69
CA SER A 867 -18.52 1.04 -31.06
C SER A 867 -18.71 2.39 -31.73
N VAL A 868 -19.94 2.90 -31.73
CA VAL A 868 -20.29 4.19 -32.32
C VAL A 868 -21.29 4.95 -31.45
N CYS A 869 -21.09 6.26 -31.30
CA CYS A 869 -21.98 7.14 -30.55
C CYS A 869 -23.30 7.40 -31.29
N ALA A 870 -24.36 7.70 -30.54
CA ALA A 870 -25.66 8.03 -31.10
C ALA A 870 -25.58 9.19 -32.10
N GLY A 871 -25.97 8.92 -33.35
CA GLY A 871 -25.97 9.92 -34.43
C GLY A 871 -24.74 9.88 -35.32
N ASP A 872 -23.66 9.20 -34.91
CA ASP A 872 -22.44 9.04 -35.68
C ASP A 872 -22.48 7.81 -36.59
N SER A 873 -21.56 7.75 -37.56
CA SER A 873 -21.35 6.59 -38.43
C SER A 873 -19.90 6.16 -38.43
N ILE A 874 -19.65 4.85 -38.44
CA ILE A 874 -18.30 4.27 -38.52
C ILE A 874 -18.13 3.49 -39.82
N ARG A 875 -16.89 3.33 -40.29
CA ARG A 875 -16.58 2.58 -41.52
C ARG A 875 -16.16 1.15 -41.18
N LEU A 876 -16.86 0.16 -41.72
CA LEU A 876 -16.44 -1.23 -41.68
C LEU A 876 -15.44 -1.50 -42.81
N THR A 877 -14.56 -2.47 -42.65
CA THR A 877 -13.58 -2.85 -43.69
C THR A 877 -13.53 -4.37 -43.82
N ALA A 878 -14.11 -4.87 -44.91
CA ALA A 878 -13.97 -6.26 -45.32
C ALA A 878 -12.59 -6.51 -45.94
N SER A 879 -12.03 -7.69 -45.70
CA SER A 879 -10.89 -8.19 -46.46
C SER A 879 -11.03 -9.67 -46.77
N GLY A 880 -10.36 -10.06 -47.85
CA GLY A 880 -10.33 -11.38 -48.48
C GLY A 880 -11.66 -11.86 -49.08
N GLY A 881 -11.59 -12.90 -49.91
CA GLY A 881 -12.61 -13.18 -50.94
C GLY A 881 -12.42 -12.33 -52.20
N ILE A 882 -13.27 -12.53 -53.22
CA ILE A 882 -13.36 -11.71 -54.43
C ILE A 882 -14.66 -10.90 -54.43
N THR A 883 -15.73 -11.48 -53.89
CA THR A 883 -17.04 -10.79 -53.73
C THR A 883 -17.44 -10.80 -52.26
N HIS A 884 -18.11 -9.73 -51.83
CA HIS A 884 -18.53 -9.50 -50.44
C HIS A 884 -20.03 -9.28 -50.41
N ALA A 885 -20.70 -9.78 -49.37
CA ALA A 885 -22.10 -9.49 -49.09
C ALA A 885 -22.31 -9.33 -47.59
N TRP A 886 -22.94 -8.24 -47.17
CA TRP A 886 -23.14 -7.84 -45.78
C TRP A 886 -24.61 -7.92 -45.37
N TYR A 887 -24.88 -8.47 -44.19
CA TYR A 887 -26.23 -8.60 -43.63
C TYR A 887 -26.25 -8.35 -42.12
N PRO A 888 -27.32 -7.81 -41.52
CA PRO A 888 -28.52 -7.25 -42.16
C PRO A 888 -28.26 -5.85 -42.77
N GLN A 889 -29.05 -5.44 -43.76
CA GLN A 889 -28.87 -4.15 -44.45
C GLN A 889 -29.09 -2.91 -43.55
N GLN A 890 -29.89 -3.04 -42.48
CA GLN A 890 -30.32 -1.90 -41.68
C GLN A 890 -29.13 -1.17 -41.04
N GLY A 891 -28.99 0.12 -41.37
CA GLY A 891 -27.90 0.97 -40.87
C GLY A 891 -26.63 0.92 -41.73
N LEU A 892 -26.53 0.04 -42.73
CA LEU A 892 -25.42 0.01 -43.69
C LEU A 892 -25.66 0.97 -44.86
N SER A 893 -24.58 1.61 -45.34
CA SER A 893 -24.62 2.44 -46.55
C SER A 893 -24.66 1.61 -47.84
N ASP A 894 -24.13 0.38 -47.82
CA ASP A 894 -24.14 -0.60 -48.92
C ASP A 894 -23.99 -2.02 -48.34
N THR A 895 -24.47 -3.03 -49.07
CA THR A 895 -24.40 -4.44 -48.69
C THR A 895 -23.38 -5.24 -49.51
N THR A 896 -22.77 -4.71 -50.56
CA THR A 896 -21.84 -5.48 -51.42
C THR A 896 -20.41 -4.95 -51.43
N GLY A 897 -20.22 -3.72 -50.99
CA GLY A 897 -18.94 -3.04 -50.94
C GLY A 897 -18.00 -3.58 -49.88
N GLN A 898 -16.71 -3.39 -50.13
CA GLN A 898 -15.66 -3.78 -49.21
C GLN A 898 -15.59 -2.88 -47.96
N THR A 899 -16.10 -1.63 -48.03
CA THR A 899 -15.97 -0.67 -46.92
C THR A 899 -17.25 0.12 -46.62
N PRO A 900 -18.36 -0.55 -46.23
CA PRO A 900 -19.62 0.14 -45.97
C PRO A 900 -19.53 1.00 -44.70
N PHE A 901 -20.22 2.14 -44.69
CA PHE A 901 -20.48 2.90 -43.48
C PHE A 901 -21.67 2.33 -42.73
N VAL A 902 -21.63 2.42 -41.41
CA VAL A 902 -22.65 1.85 -40.54
C VAL A 902 -23.10 2.85 -39.47
N LYS A 903 -24.41 3.04 -39.37
CA LYS A 903 -25.09 3.95 -38.42
C LYS A 903 -26.24 3.22 -37.71
N PRO A 904 -25.93 2.36 -36.73
CA PRO A 904 -26.95 1.64 -35.99
C PRO A 904 -27.63 2.55 -34.95
N ASN A 905 -28.88 2.24 -34.59
CA ASN A 905 -29.65 2.93 -33.54
C ASN A 905 -29.77 2.11 -32.23
N GLN A 906 -29.12 0.95 -32.18
CA GLN A 906 -29.01 0.02 -31.07
C GLN A 906 -27.89 -0.98 -31.40
N ASN A 907 -27.39 -1.72 -30.42
CA ASN A 907 -26.33 -2.73 -30.64
C ASN A 907 -26.71 -3.67 -31.79
N ARG A 908 -25.77 -3.91 -32.72
CA ARG A 908 -26.04 -4.71 -33.92
C ARG A 908 -24.80 -5.43 -34.42
N THR A 909 -24.96 -6.70 -34.81
CA THR A 909 -23.92 -7.49 -35.47
C THR A 909 -24.19 -7.56 -36.96
N TYR A 910 -23.15 -7.37 -37.76
CA TYR A 910 -23.16 -7.50 -39.21
C TYR A 910 -22.31 -8.70 -39.63
N VAL A 911 -22.79 -9.47 -40.60
CA VAL A 911 -22.14 -10.66 -41.15
C VAL A 911 -21.60 -10.31 -42.53
N LEU A 912 -20.30 -10.45 -42.72
CA LEU A 912 -19.63 -10.49 -44.01
C LEU A 912 -19.67 -11.91 -44.56
N LYS A 913 -20.20 -12.07 -45.77
CA LYS A 913 -20.07 -13.26 -46.59
C LYS A 913 -19.10 -12.97 -47.73
N ALA A 914 -17.89 -13.53 -47.67
CA ALA A 914 -16.89 -13.40 -48.71
C ALA A 914 -16.86 -14.66 -49.59
N LYS A 915 -16.76 -14.51 -50.91
CA LYS A 915 -16.70 -15.64 -51.85
C LYS A 915 -15.48 -15.54 -52.77
N ARG A 916 -14.73 -16.64 -52.93
CA ARG A 916 -13.57 -16.79 -53.83
C ARG A 916 -13.73 -18.11 -54.61
N GLY A 917 -14.09 -18.02 -55.89
CA GLY A 917 -14.49 -19.19 -56.68
C GLY A 917 -15.83 -19.77 -56.20
N THR A 918 -15.92 -21.07 -55.97
CA THR A 918 -17.09 -21.74 -55.36
C THR A 918 -17.09 -21.65 -53.83
N CYS A 919 -15.96 -21.31 -53.20
CA CYS A 919 -15.80 -21.24 -51.75
C CYS A 919 -16.45 -20.00 -51.15
N ILE A 920 -17.20 -20.19 -50.06
CA ILE A 920 -17.84 -19.14 -49.26
C ILE A 920 -17.24 -19.21 -47.86
N ASP A 921 -16.78 -18.08 -47.35
CA ASP A 921 -16.33 -17.89 -45.98
C ASP A 921 -17.13 -16.76 -45.33
N LEU A 922 -17.37 -16.86 -44.03
CA LEU A 922 -18.16 -15.89 -43.27
C LEU A 922 -17.32 -15.28 -42.16
N ASP A 923 -17.53 -14.00 -41.89
CA ASP A 923 -17.01 -13.32 -40.71
C ASP A 923 -18.02 -12.31 -40.17
N THR A 924 -17.92 -11.88 -38.92
CA THR A 924 -18.83 -10.88 -38.35
C THR A 924 -18.13 -9.72 -37.68
N VAL A 925 -18.85 -8.60 -37.56
CA VAL A 925 -18.45 -7.45 -36.78
C VAL A 925 -19.64 -6.94 -35.97
N SER A 926 -19.49 -6.90 -34.66
CA SER A 926 -20.44 -6.29 -33.74
C SER A 926 -20.17 -4.81 -33.59
N VAL A 927 -21.22 -4.00 -33.73
CA VAL A 927 -21.19 -2.55 -33.53
C VAL A 927 -22.04 -2.20 -32.32
N THR A 928 -21.38 -1.81 -31.23
CA THR A 928 -22.03 -1.36 -29.99
C THR A 928 -22.50 0.09 -30.14
N TYR A 929 -23.79 0.32 -29.90
CA TYR A 929 -24.41 1.64 -29.94
C TYR A 929 -24.27 2.31 -28.56
N ILE A 930 -23.62 3.46 -28.51
CA ILE A 930 -23.45 4.24 -27.29
C ILE A 930 -24.49 5.38 -27.28
N PRO A 931 -25.58 5.28 -26.50
CA PRO A 931 -26.55 6.37 -26.38
C PRO A 931 -25.89 7.58 -25.71
N VAL A 932 -25.97 8.75 -26.34
CA VAL A 932 -25.50 10.01 -25.73
C VAL A 932 -26.63 10.57 -24.88
N GLY A 933 -26.52 10.45 -23.56
CA GLY A 933 -27.48 10.99 -22.61
C GLY A 933 -27.09 12.39 -22.15
N VAL A 934 -27.28 13.41 -23.00
CA VAL A 934 -27.26 14.81 -22.53
C VAL A 934 -28.70 15.26 -22.32
N ASN A 935 -29.01 15.72 -21.12
CA ASN A 935 -30.29 16.30 -20.75
C ASN A 935 -30.05 17.74 -20.29
N ALA A 936 -30.60 18.72 -20.99
CA ALA A 936 -30.43 20.15 -20.71
C ALA A 936 -31.21 20.64 -19.48
N GLY A 937 -31.99 19.77 -18.84
CA GLY A 937 -32.96 20.10 -17.79
C GLY A 937 -34.36 20.32 -18.35
N SER A 938 -35.34 20.51 -17.46
CA SER A 938 -36.73 20.80 -17.84
C SER A 938 -36.85 22.21 -18.42
N ASP A 939 -37.71 22.36 -19.44
CA ASP A 939 -38.08 23.69 -19.95
C ASP A 939 -38.56 24.60 -18.82
N THR A 940 -38.01 25.81 -18.73
CA THR A 940 -38.30 26.76 -17.66
C THR A 940 -38.64 28.13 -18.26
N SER A 941 -39.67 28.78 -17.72
CA SER A 941 -40.05 30.14 -18.09
C SER A 941 -39.47 31.17 -17.10
N ILE A 942 -39.09 32.34 -17.61
CA ILE A 942 -38.50 33.42 -16.81
C ILE A 942 -39.09 34.79 -17.21
N CYS A 943 -39.20 35.71 -16.25
CA CYS A 943 -39.61 37.09 -16.52
C CYS A 943 -38.46 37.92 -17.13
N PRO A 944 -38.76 38.91 -18.00
CA PRO A 944 -37.74 39.81 -18.57
C PRO A 944 -36.85 40.46 -17.50
N GLY A 945 -35.53 40.45 -17.71
CA GLY A 945 -34.54 41.04 -16.82
C GLY A 945 -34.19 40.21 -15.57
N LYS A 946 -34.64 38.96 -15.49
CA LYS A 946 -34.23 37.99 -14.45
C LYS A 946 -33.25 36.96 -15.04
N SER A 947 -32.57 36.21 -14.18
CA SER A 947 -31.70 35.11 -14.58
C SER A 947 -32.18 33.75 -14.03
N VAL A 948 -31.86 32.67 -14.73
CA VAL A 948 -32.19 31.29 -14.31
C VAL A 948 -30.98 30.37 -14.44
N GLN A 949 -30.78 29.51 -13.46
CA GLN A 949 -29.75 28.48 -13.47
C GLN A 949 -30.21 27.30 -14.34
N LEU A 950 -29.50 27.04 -15.43
CA LEU A 950 -29.66 25.81 -16.21
C LEU A 950 -28.85 24.70 -15.55
N ASN A 951 -29.35 23.46 -15.65
CA ASN A 951 -28.71 22.29 -15.03
C ASN A 951 -28.65 21.14 -16.03
N ALA A 952 -27.65 21.13 -16.90
CA ALA A 952 -27.46 20.01 -17.81
C ALA A 952 -26.82 18.82 -17.09
N THR A 953 -27.29 17.61 -17.43
CA THR A 953 -26.70 16.35 -16.99
C THR A 953 -26.26 15.54 -18.20
N GLY A 954 -25.14 14.82 -18.10
CA GLY A 954 -24.66 13.95 -19.16
C GLY A 954 -23.20 13.57 -19.03
N THR A 955 -22.73 12.73 -19.94
CA THR A 955 -21.34 12.24 -19.98
C THR A 955 -20.53 13.03 -21.01
N GLY A 956 -19.36 13.53 -20.63
CA GLY A 956 -18.44 14.27 -21.52
C GLY A 956 -18.36 15.76 -21.20
N VAL A 957 -17.73 16.54 -22.11
CA VAL A 957 -17.70 18.01 -22.05
C VAL A 957 -19.03 18.51 -22.60
N ILE A 958 -19.77 19.27 -21.78
CA ILE A 958 -21.08 19.84 -22.14
C ILE A 958 -20.85 21.28 -22.59
N GLU A 959 -21.23 21.60 -23.83
CA GLU A 959 -21.18 22.95 -24.39
C GLU A 959 -22.58 23.40 -24.84
N TRP A 960 -22.96 24.62 -24.45
CA TRP A 960 -24.20 25.27 -24.85
C TRP A 960 -23.99 26.10 -26.11
N ARG A 961 -24.82 25.91 -27.14
CA ARG A 961 -24.61 26.54 -28.46
C ARG A 961 -25.03 28.02 -28.53
N THR A 962 -25.76 28.54 -27.54
CA THR A 962 -26.21 29.94 -27.50
C THR A 962 -25.53 30.69 -26.36
N SER A 963 -24.31 31.18 -26.58
CA SER A 963 -23.49 31.81 -25.53
C SER A 963 -23.88 33.25 -25.19
N SER A 964 -24.57 33.97 -26.09
CA SER A 964 -24.85 35.41 -25.92
C SER A 964 -25.79 35.75 -24.76
N ALA A 965 -26.58 34.77 -24.31
CA ALA A 965 -27.51 34.88 -23.20
C ALA A 965 -27.06 34.04 -21.98
N LEU A 966 -25.83 33.50 -21.99
CA LEU A 966 -25.30 32.68 -20.91
C LEU A 966 -24.07 33.36 -20.31
N ASN A 967 -23.87 33.20 -19.01
CA ASN A 967 -22.66 33.70 -18.36
C ASN A 967 -21.38 32.93 -18.78
N ASP A 968 -21.52 31.63 -19.08
CA ASP A 968 -20.44 30.79 -19.58
C ASP A 968 -21.04 29.59 -20.33
N SER A 969 -20.87 29.52 -21.65
CA SER A 969 -21.43 28.45 -22.46
C SER A 969 -20.67 27.11 -22.39
N THR A 970 -19.53 27.06 -21.70
CA THR A 970 -18.65 25.88 -21.63
C THR A 970 -18.83 25.05 -20.37
N VAL A 971 -19.68 25.52 -19.44
CA VAL A 971 -20.02 24.80 -18.21
C VAL A 971 -21.37 24.10 -18.34
N ALA A 972 -21.53 22.96 -17.66
CA ALA A 972 -22.78 22.19 -17.67
C ALA A 972 -23.97 22.98 -17.08
N ASN A 973 -23.69 23.83 -16.10
CA ASN A 973 -24.72 24.58 -15.36
C ASN A 973 -24.49 26.10 -15.51
N PRO A 974 -24.81 26.69 -16.67
CA PRO A 974 -24.70 28.13 -16.87
C PRO A 974 -25.92 28.86 -16.30
N ILE A 975 -25.76 30.16 -16.05
CA ILE A 975 -26.84 31.08 -15.75
C ILE A 975 -27.29 31.70 -17.08
N ALA A 976 -28.56 31.51 -17.41
CA ALA A 976 -29.20 32.17 -18.54
C ALA A 976 -29.77 33.54 -18.15
N LEU A 977 -29.47 34.54 -18.95
CA LEU A 977 -29.99 35.92 -18.96
C LEU A 977 -30.50 36.21 -20.38
N PRO A 978 -31.64 35.61 -20.78
CA PRO A 978 -32.20 35.74 -22.13
C PRO A 978 -32.77 37.12 -22.45
#